data_AF-F8FIG5-F1
#
_entry.id   AF-F8FIG5-F1
#
_cell.length_a   1.000
_cell.length_b   1.000
_cell.length_c   1.000
_cell.angle_alpha   90.00
_cell.angle_beta   90.00
_cell.angle_gamma   90.00
#
_symmetry.space_group_name_H-M   'P 1'
#
loop_
_entity.id
_entity.type
_entity.pdbx_description
1 polymer ?
#
loop_
_entity_poly.entity_id
_entity_poly.type
_entity_poly.pdbx_seq_one_letter_code
_entity_poly.pdbx_strand_id
1 'polypeptide(L)'
;MTKKNTGLYQRLGKLLLASSLSLPLFSGLAVTAPANRAYAAEDTTNKTRFLTLYNQIKDPANGYFSPEGIPYHAVETLLSEAPDHGHMTTSEAYSYWLWLEALYGHHTGNWTRLEQAWDNMEQYIIPNASEQPTMSGYNPASPATYAPEHRQPDQYPSQLGSSVTAGKDPLDAELKATYGSNQTYLMHWLVDVDNWYGFGNPLNPSHTATYINTFQRGEQESVWEAIPHPSQETFQFGKPGEGFATLFVKDSGAPAKQWRYTDATDADARVVQVMYWAKSLGYSNPVYIEKAKKMGDYLRYGMYDKYFQQIGSAADGTPSPGTGKDSSHYLMAWYTAWGGGIGSNWAWRIGASHNHQAYQNPMAAYALSEGGLAPKSPTAKQDWETSLKRQLEFYTWLQSSEGGIGGGATNSKGGTYAPYPAGVSTFYGMAYEDAPVYHDPPSNTWFGFQAWPVERIAEYYYAMAAKGDTASENFKMAKRVMDQWVKWALAYTFVDKKPVTDADGYFLNSSGQKILGGANPQVATTPAPGQFYILGGQEWTGQPDSWKGFSSFTGNPNYHVIAKGTSQDTGVLGSYIKLLTFYAAGTQAENNGTLSAAGAQAKTTAEQLLNVAWNHNDGIGIAVPEKRGDYSRYFTKEIYFPSGWSGTYGQGNALPGTGAVPSDPAKGGSGVYLSYSDLRPKIKQDPKWPYLENLYKSSYDPVTKKWTNGEPTFTYHRFWAQVDMATAYAEYSRLFGSGSTTPSVPGAPAGLTAAAGDAKATLTWNASAGAASYNVKRATTAGGPYTTVATGVTATGFTDTAVTNGTTYYYVVSAVNSVGESPNSAQVGPYTTVATGVTAAGYTDTAVTNGTTYYYVVSAVNSVGESPNSAQVSVKPQAGTAAVPAAPAGLSAASGDAKVTLGWNAPAGAASYNVKRATTAGGPYTTVATGVTAAGYTDTAVTNGTTYYYVVSAVNAAGESANSAQVSAKPQAPAGTGAVALQYRAGDTNPADNQFKPHFNLVNKGSAAVPLSSLTIRYWYTADSDQALNFNVDYAVVGSSNVTGKFVKLPAARSGADSYLEVGFGTGAGSLAAGASSGEIQTRINRANWSNLSESNDYSFDPTKTAFADWSKVTVYKDGVLIWGVEP
;
A
#
# COMPACT_ATOMS: atom_id res chain seq x y z
N MET A 1 -38.92 -9.05 -76.04
CA MET A 1 -38.03 -8.67 -77.17
C MET A 1 -37.00 -7.68 -76.60
N THR A 2 -35.70 -7.70 -76.89
CA THR A 2 -34.95 -8.48 -77.90
C THR A 2 -33.47 -8.63 -77.51
N LYS A 3 -32.92 -9.87 -77.50
CA LYS A 3 -31.50 -10.30 -77.75
C LYS A 3 -30.35 -9.57 -76.99
N LYS A 4 -29.35 -10.24 -76.38
CA LYS A 4 -28.87 -11.65 -76.25
C LYS A 4 -28.05 -11.70 -74.92
N ASN A 5 -28.07 -12.74 -74.07
CA ASN A 5 -27.53 -14.12 -74.20
C ASN A 5 -26.02 -14.16 -74.52
N THR A 6 -25.14 -14.94 -73.86
CA THR A 6 -25.28 -16.05 -72.86
C THR A 6 -24.32 -15.82 -71.65
N GLY A 7 -24.38 -16.51 -70.49
CA GLY A 7 -24.83 -17.87 -70.15
C GLY A 7 -23.66 -18.87 -70.32
N LEU A 8 -23.38 -19.85 -69.44
CA LEU A 8 -24.14 -20.61 -68.41
C LEU A 8 -23.30 -20.72 -67.10
N TYR A 9 -23.78 -20.79 -65.85
CA TYR A 9 -24.83 -21.61 -65.16
C TYR A 9 -24.36 -23.01 -64.71
N GLN A 10 -24.85 -23.66 -63.63
CA GLN A 10 -25.68 -23.36 -62.42
C GLN A 10 -25.57 -24.62 -61.49
N ARG A 11 -26.16 -24.84 -60.29
CA ARG A 11 -27.17 -24.25 -59.34
C ARG A 11 -26.82 -24.86 -57.93
N LEU A 12 -27.58 -25.01 -56.83
CA LEU A 12 -28.93 -24.72 -56.26
C LEU A 12 -28.75 -24.93 -54.71
N GLY A 13 -29.40 -24.27 -53.75
CA GLY A 13 -30.19 -23.03 -53.72
C GLY A 13 -31.52 -23.15 -52.92
N LYS A 14 -31.82 -22.13 -52.07
CA LYS A 14 -33.14 -21.57 -51.65
C LYS A 14 -32.85 -20.42 -50.65
N LEU A 15 -33.34 -19.17 -50.81
CA LEU A 15 -34.72 -18.61 -50.70
C LEU A 15 -35.29 -18.65 -49.26
N LEU A 16 -35.93 -17.60 -48.69
CA LEU A 16 -36.41 -16.27 -49.16
C LEU A 16 -35.91 -15.15 -48.17
N LEU A 17 -36.27 -13.85 -48.17
CA LEU A 17 -37.19 -13.00 -48.95
C LEU A 17 -36.59 -11.57 -49.16
N ALA A 18 -37.25 -10.48 -48.74
CA ALA A 18 -36.86 -9.06 -48.96
C ALA A 18 -37.63 -8.07 -48.05
N SER A 19 -37.10 -6.85 -47.85
CA SER A 19 -37.84 -5.65 -47.39
C SER A 19 -37.07 -4.37 -47.77
N SER A 20 -37.76 -3.23 -47.90
CA SER A 20 -37.20 -1.94 -48.37
C SER A 20 -37.71 -0.74 -47.57
N LEU A 21 -37.00 0.40 -47.67
CA LEU A 21 -37.15 1.64 -46.88
C LEU A 21 -38.57 2.08 -46.49
N SER A 22 -38.70 2.46 -45.21
CA SER A 22 -39.64 3.48 -44.70
C SER A 22 -39.06 4.13 -43.43
N LEU A 23 -39.17 5.45 -43.27
CA LEU A 23 -38.71 6.15 -42.05
C LEU A 23 -39.57 5.79 -40.83
N PRO A 24 -38.96 5.54 -39.66
CA PRO A 24 -39.55 5.85 -38.36
C PRO A 24 -39.06 7.22 -37.85
N LEU A 25 -39.80 7.82 -36.92
CA LEU A 25 -39.42 9.09 -36.28
C LEU A 25 -38.25 8.87 -35.31
N PHE A 26 -37.33 9.84 -35.22
CA PHE A 26 -36.50 10.01 -34.03
C PHE A 26 -37.36 10.55 -32.87
N SER A 27 -38.15 9.66 -32.25
CA SER A 27 -38.67 9.91 -30.92
C SER A 27 -37.49 9.98 -29.95
N GLY A 28 -37.27 11.15 -29.35
CA GLY A 28 -36.17 11.34 -28.40
C GLY A 28 -36.31 10.45 -27.19
N LEU A 29 -35.56 9.33 -27.18
CA LEU A 29 -35.26 8.61 -25.95
C LEU A 29 -34.39 9.53 -25.10
N ALA A 30 -35.00 10.15 -24.10
CA ALA A 30 -34.24 10.76 -23.01
C ALA A 30 -33.31 9.69 -22.45
N VAL A 31 -32.01 10.00 -22.35
CA VAL A 31 -31.06 9.16 -21.63
C VAL A 31 -31.42 9.28 -20.15
N THR A 32 -32.33 8.43 -19.70
CA THR A 32 -32.51 8.15 -18.28
C THR A 32 -31.15 7.69 -17.77
N ALA A 33 -30.59 8.41 -16.80
CA ALA A 33 -29.40 7.97 -16.09
C ALA A 33 -29.58 6.51 -15.64
N PRO A 34 -28.53 5.68 -15.67
CA PRO A 34 -28.64 4.29 -15.23
C PRO A 34 -29.22 4.27 -13.82
N ALA A 35 -30.35 3.56 -13.64
CA ALA A 35 -31.00 3.48 -12.34
C ALA A 35 -30.00 2.92 -11.31
N ASN A 36 -29.88 3.59 -10.16
CA ASN A 36 -28.90 3.28 -9.11
C ASN A 36 -28.77 1.76 -8.93
N ARG A 37 -27.58 1.20 -9.22
CA ARG A 37 -27.24 -0.17 -8.82
C ARG A 37 -27.08 -0.18 -7.31
N ALA A 38 -28.20 -0.30 -6.61
CA ALA A 38 -28.21 -0.56 -5.17
C ALA A 38 -27.60 -1.96 -4.94
N TYR A 39 -26.29 -2.01 -4.75
CA TYR A 39 -25.59 -3.21 -4.34
C TYR A 39 -26.17 -3.68 -3.00
N ALA A 40 -26.44 -4.99 -2.91
CA ALA A 40 -26.81 -5.60 -1.64
C ALA A 40 -25.67 -5.46 -0.64
N ALA A 41 -25.98 -5.44 0.66
CA ALA A 41 -24.99 -5.32 1.70
C ALA A 41 -24.13 -6.60 1.82
N GLU A 42 -23.01 -6.63 1.10
CA GLU A 42 -21.97 -7.65 1.25
C GLU A 42 -21.09 -7.41 2.50
N ASP A 43 -20.25 -8.41 2.78
CA ASP A 43 -19.47 -8.58 4.01
C ASP A 43 -18.73 -7.32 4.50
N THR A 44 -18.92 -6.99 5.78
CA THR A 44 -18.67 -5.66 6.34
C THR A 44 -17.21 -5.35 6.71
N THR A 45 -16.25 -6.18 6.30
CA THR A 45 -14.83 -5.95 6.65
C THR A 45 -14.18 -4.90 5.76
N ASN A 46 -13.24 -4.12 6.32
CA ASN A 46 -12.48 -3.16 5.52
C ASN A 46 -11.56 -3.85 4.49
N LYS A 47 -11.15 -5.11 4.69
CA LYS A 47 -10.49 -5.90 3.63
C LYS A 47 -11.43 -6.12 2.44
N THR A 48 -12.68 -6.47 2.70
CA THR A 48 -13.71 -6.66 1.66
C THR A 48 -13.93 -5.37 0.89
N ARG A 49 -14.14 -4.24 1.59
CA ARG A 49 -14.28 -2.91 0.97
C ARG A 49 -13.09 -2.51 0.09
N PHE A 50 -11.86 -2.78 0.53
CA PHE A 50 -10.65 -2.57 -0.28
C PHE A 50 -10.70 -3.40 -1.58
N LEU A 51 -10.99 -4.71 -1.48
CA LEU A 51 -11.01 -5.59 -2.65
C LEU A 51 -12.16 -5.25 -3.62
N THR A 52 -13.30 -4.77 -3.11
CA THR A 52 -14.39 -4.24 -3.93
C THR A 52 -13.92 -2.99 -4.71
N LEU A 53 -13.35 -1.98 -4.04
CA LEU A 53 -12.83 -0.78 -4.71
C LEU A 53 -11.70 -1.10 -5.68
N TYR A 54 -10.80 -2.04 -5.34
CA TYR A 54 -9.79 -2.54 -6.26
C TYR A 54 -10.43 -3.08 -7.54
N ASN A 55 -11.42 -3.97 -7.41
CA ASN A 55 -12.11 -4.53 -8.57
C ASN A 55 -12.83 -3.44 -9.40
N GLN A 56 -13.42 -2.43 -8.74
CA GLN A 56 -14.06 -1.30 -9.42
C GLN A 56 -13.05 -0.43 -10.19
N ILE A 57 -11.87 -0.16 -9.61
CA ILE A 57 -10.78 0.59 -10.26
C ILE A 57 -10.16 -0.20 -11.43
N LYS A 58 -10.10 -1.54 -11.31
CA LYS A 58 -9.52 -2.43 -12.34
C LYS A 58 -10.51 -2.93 -13.40
N ASP A 59 -11.81 -2.67 -13.28
CA ASP A 59 -12.81 -3.07 -14.29
C ASP A 59 -12.70 -2.17 -15.55
N PRO A 60 -12.40 -2.74 -16.74
CA PRO A 60 -12.37 -1.96 -17.98
C PRO A 60 -13.70 -1.27 -18.31
N ALA A 61 -14.84 -1.74 -17.79
CA ALA A 61 -16.14 -1.09 -17.96
C ALA A 61 -16.25 0.25 -17.20
N ASN A 62 -15.41 0.48 -16.18
CA ASN A 62 -15.39 1.70 -15.38
C ASN A 62 -14.39 2.75 -15.90
N GLY A 63 -13.61 2.45 -16.94
CA GLY A 63 -12.88 3.47 -17.72
C GLY A 63 -11.64 4.10 -17.08
N TYR A 64 -11.17 3.65 -15.92
CA TYR A 64 -9.98 4.20 -15.24
C TYR A 64 -8.65 4.05 -16.00
N PHE A 65 -8.56 3.12 -16.96
CA PHE A 65 -7.37 2.80 -17.71
C PHE A 65 -7.62 2.87 -19.22
N SER A 66 -6.63 3.35 -19.96
CA SER A 66 -6.63 3.36 -21.42
C SER A 66 -6.46 1.96 -22.03
N PRO A 67 -6.68 1.79 -23.35
CA PRO A 67 -6.37 0.54 -24.05
C PRO A 67 -4.88 0.13 -23.99
N GLU A 68 -3.96 1.06 -23.72
CA GLU A 68 -2.52 0.80 -23.50
C GLU A 68 -2.22 0.37 -22.04
N GLY A 69 -3.24 0.26 -21.18
CA GLY A 69 -3.11 -0.13 -19.78
C GLY A 69 -2.63 0.99 -18.86
N ILE A 70 -2.67 2.23 -19.32
CA ILE A 70 -2.20 3.43 -18.62
C ILE A 70 -3.37 4.02 -17.80
N PRO A 71 -3.21 4.33 -16.50
CA PRO A 71 -4.26 4.99 -15.73
C PRO A 71 -4.47 6.42 -16.23
N TYR A 72 -5.71 6.86 -16.38
CA TYR A 72 -6.04 8.28 -16.59
C TYR A 72 -6.01 9.05 -15.26
N HIS A 73 -5.99 10.39 -15.29
CA HIS A 73 -6.18 11.20 -14.08
C HIS A 73 -7.60 11.05 -13.53
N ALA A 74 -8.61 11.00 -14.40
CA ALA A 74 -10.01 10.69 -14.05
C ALA A 74 -10.74 9.99 -15.20
N VAL A 75 -11.85 9.31 -14.88
CA VAL A 75 -12.77 8.69 -15.88
C VAL A 75 -13.50 9.76 -16.70
N GLU A 76 -13.74 10.95 -16.13
CA GLU A 76 -14.39 12.06 -16.83
C GLU A 76 -13.37 12.97 -17.54
N THR A 77 -13.59 13.21 -18.83
CA THR A 77 -12.70 14.00 -19.71
C THR A 77 -12.72 15.51 -19.45
N LEU A 78 -13.90 16.12 -19.23
CA LEU A 78 -14.04 17.55 -18.90
C LEU A 78 -13.64 17.84 -17.45
N LEU A 79 -12.34 17.88 -17.20
CA LEU A 79 -11.72 18.21 -15.91
C LEU A 79 -10.49 19.08 -16.16
N SER A 80 -10.21 20.02 -15.24
CA SER A 80 -9.02 20.86 -15.23
C SER A 80 -8.72 21.30 -13.79
N GLU A 81 -7.49 21.11 -13.32
CA GLU A 81 -7.06 21.45 -11.94
C GLU A 81 -5.53 21.44 -11.76
N ALA A 82 -4.81 20.49 -12.37
CA ALA A 82 -3.36 20.49 -12.49
C ALA A 82 -2.91 19.86 -13.82
N PRO A 83 -3.35 18.63 -14.17
CA PRO A 83 -3.67 18.33 -15.56
C PRO A 83 -4.89 19.15 -15.99
N ASP A 84 -4.99 19.42 -17.28
CA ASP A 84 -5.97 20.33 -17.87
C ASP A 84 -7.03 19.62 -18.74
N HIS A 85 -7.02 18.28 -18.76
CA HIS A 85 -8.02 17.38 -19.34
C HIS A 85 -7.94 16.03 -18.59
N GLY A 86 -9.08 15.38 -18.31
CA GLY A 86 -9.12 14.21 -17.40
C GLY A 86 -8.42 12.94 -17.92
N HIS A 87 -8.31 12.78 -19.25
CA HIS A 87 -7.55 11.71 -19.90
C HIS A 87 -6.06 12.04 -20.15
N MET A 88 -5.55 13.13 -19.58
CA MET A 88 -4.11 13.19 -19.29
C MET A 88 -3.80 12.22 -18.14
N THR A 89 -2.53 11.85 -17.97
CA THR A 89 -2.06 11.14 -16.77
C THR A 89 -0.81 11.80 -16.21
N THR A 90 -0.52 11.52 -14.95
CA THR A 90 0.55 12.14 -14.18
C THR A 90 1.47 11.10 -13.56
N SER A 91 2.71 11.49 -13.25
CA SER A 91 3.60 10.68 -12.42
C SER A 91 2.97 10.35 -11.06
N GLU A 92 2.18 11.27 -10.52
CA GLU A 92 1.31 11.07 -9.37
C GLU A 92 0.38 9.85 -9.58
N ALA A 93 -0.42 9.81 -10.64
CA ALA A 93 -1.36 8.71 -10.91
C ALA A 93 -0.66 7.35 -11.00
N TYR A 94 0.53 7.28 -11.62
CA TYR A 94 1.37 6.07 -11.61
C TYR A 94 1.88 5.70 -10.21
N SER A 95 2.33 6.68 -9.42
CA SER A 95 2.79 6.45 -8.05
C SER A 95 1.68 5.94 -7.12
N TYR A 96 0.44 6.40 -7.32
CA TYR A 96 -0.75 5.83 -6.68
C TYR A 96 -1.10 4.45 -7.23
N TRP A 97 -0.99 4.20 -8.54
CA TRP A 97 -1.27 2.86 -9.09
C TRP A 97 -0.36 1.81 -8.45
N LEU A 98 0.93 2.10 -8.31
CA LEU A 98 1.87 1.21 -7.61
C LEU A 98 1.46 0.98 -6.15
N TRP A 99 0.92 1.99 -5.45
CA TRP A 99 0.41 1.82 -4.07
C TRP A 99 -0.77 0.84 -4.01
N LEU A 100 -1.72 0.97 -4.94
CA LEU A 100 -2.89 0.09 -5.05
C LEU A 100 -2.45 -1.37 -5.24
N GLU A 101 -1.54 -1.61 -6.18
CA GLU A 101 -1.07 -2.96 -6.49
C GLU A 101 -0.15 -3.55 -5.40
N ALA A 102 0.56 -2.71 -4.64
CA ALA A 102 1.35 -3.15 -3.48
C ALA A 102 0.46 -3.69 -2.34
N LEU A 103 -0.63 -2.99 -2.00
CA LEU A 103 -1.55 -3.47 -0.96
C LEU A 103 -2.42 -4.63 -1.46
N TYR A 104 -2.74 -4.69 -2.76
CA TYR A 104 -3.34 -5.87 -3.37
C TYR A 104 -2.40 -7.09 -3.29
N GLY A 105 -1.12 -6.91 -3.63
CA GLY A 105 -0.09 -7.94 -3.51
C GLY A 105 0.06 -8.46 -2.09
N HIS A 106 0.06 -7.57 -1.08
CA HIS A 106 0.03 -7.97 0.33
C HIS A 106 -1.22 -8.77 0.70
N HIS A 107 -2.42 -8.29 0.35
CA HIS A 107 -3.68 -8.89 0.78
C HIS A 107 -4.08 -10.19 0.03
N THR A 108 -3.45 -10.48 -1.11
CA THR A 108 -3.71 -11.67 -1.95
C THR A 108 -2.51 -12.61 -2.12
N GLY A 109 -1.29 -12.14 -1.81
CA GLY A 109 -0.04 -12.81 -2.15
C GLY A 109 0.40 -12.63 -3.62
N ASN A 110 -0.41 -11.98 -4.47
CA ASN A 110 -0.13 -11.86 -5.90
C ASN A 110 0.57 -10.53 -6.26
N TRP A 111 1.89 -10.53 -6.18
CA TRP A 111 2.73 -9.37 -6.49
C TRP A 111 2.89 -9.07 -7.99
N THR A 112 2.46 -9.94 -8.90
CA THR A 112 2.66 -9.75 -10.37
C THR A 112 1.98 -8.50 -10.92
N ARG A 113 0.98 -7.95 -10.21
CA ARG A 113 0.33 -6.69 -10.58
C ARG A 113 1.18 -5.46 -10.31
N LEU A 114 1.96 -5.46 -9.22
CA LEU A 114 2.92 -4.40 -8.90
C LEU A 114 4.04 -4.35 -9.96
N GLU A 115 4.46 -5.53 -10.42
CA GLU A 115 5.45 -5.70 -11.49
C GLU A 115 4.91 -5.19 -12.84
N GLN A 116 3.68 -5.55 -13.19
CA GLN A 116 3.00 -5.06 -14.41
C GLN A 116 2.79 -3.54 -14.41
N ALA A 117 2.43 -2.95 -13.26
CA ALA A 117 2.30 -1.50 -13.12
C ALA A 117 3.65 -0.78 -13.27
N TRP A 118 4.73 -1.36 -12.74
CA TRP A 118 6.07 -0.79 -12.89
C TRP A 118 6.56 -0.86 -14.34
N ASP A 119 6.40 -2.00 -15.02
CA ASP A 119 6.85 -2.12 -16.40
C ASP A 119 6.04 -1.20 -17.34
N ASN A 120 4.76 -0.95 -17.06
CA ASN A 120 3.97 0.08 -17.77
C ASN A 120 4.51 1.50 -17.49
N MET A 121 4.79 1.84 -16.23
CA MET A 121 5.42 3.12 -15.86
C MET A 121 6.76 3.35 -16.58
N GLU A 122 7.62 2.34 -16.61
CA GLU A 122 8.93 2.41 -17.27
C GLU A 122 8.86 2.41 -18.80
N GLN A 123 7.76 1.93 -19.38
CA GLN A 123 7.50 2.00 -20.82
C GLN A 123 6.96 3.38 -21.25
N TYR A 124 6.02 3.96 -20.49
CA TYR A 124 5.17 5.06 -20.99
C TYR A 124 5.37 6.42 -20.31
N ILE A 125 5.97 6.48 -19.11
CA ILE A 125 6.17 7.76 -18.40
C ILE A 125 7.59 8.02 -17.90
N ILE A 126 8.47 7.02 -17.82
CA ILE A 126 9.93 7.24 -17.67
C ILE A 126 10.54 7.31 -19.08
N PRO A 127 11.01 8.49 -19.56
CA PRO A 127 11.55 8.61 -20.91
C PRO A 127 12.83 7.78 -21.05
N ASN A 128 12.88 6.88 -22.02
CA ASN A 128 13.99 5.94 -22.16
C ASN A 128 15.22 6.57 -22.86
N ALA A 129 16.31 5.80 -23.02
CA ALA A 129 17.56 6.29 -23.58
C ALA A 129 17.48 6.82 -25.03
N SER A 130 16.50 6.41 -25.84
CA SER A 130 16.24 7.00 -27.17
C SER A 130 15.38 8.27 -27.12
N GLU A 131 14.62 8.45 -26.03
CA GLU A 131 13.75 9.60 -25.77
C GLU A 131 14.50 10.73 -25.05
N GLN A 132 15.70 10.43 -24.51
CA GLN A 132 16.69 11.38 -23.97
C GLN A 132 17.98 11.44 -24.84
N PRO A 133 17.92 11.75 -26.15
CA PRO A 133 19.10 11.74 -27.01
C PRO A 133 20.10 12.85 -26.64
N THR A 134 21.41 12.60 -26.76
CA THR A 134 22.49 13.58 -26.45
C THR A 134 22.62 14.04 -24.99
N MET A 135 21.94 13.39 -24.02
CA MET A 135 22.22 13.55 -22.57
C MET A 135 23.71 13.32 -22.20
N SER A 136 24.43 12.56 -23.04
CA SER A 136 25.89 12.38 -22.99
C SER A 136 26.71 13.66 -23.24
N GLY A 137 26.13 14.68 -23.89
CA GLY A 137 26.72 16.00 -24.10
C GLY A 137 26.59 16.96 -22.90
N TYR A 138 26.04 16.49 -21.78
CA TYR A 138 25.88 17.26 -20.55
C TYR A 138 27.22 17.71 -19.94
N ASN A 139 27.27 18.95 -19.47
CA ASN A 139 28.43 19.54 -18.80
C ASN A 139 28.11 19.83 -17.31
N PRO A 140 28.53 18.98 -16.35
CA PRO A 140 28.31 19.23 -14.93
C PRO A 140 29.05 20.47 -14.38
N ALA A 141 30.01 21.03 -15.11
CA ALA A 141 30.65 22.30 -14.76
C ALA A 141 29.88 23.54 -15.28
N SER A 142 28.80 23.35 -16.05
CA SER A 142 27.83 24.39 -16.42
C SER A 142 26.47 23.74 -16.71
N PRO A 143 25.71 23.34 -15.66
CA PRO A 143 24.51 22.51 -15.77
C PRO A 143 23.40 23.06 -16.66
N ALA A 144 23.22 24.38 -16.68
CA ALA A 144 22.23 25.08 -17.49
C ALA A 144 22.61 26.57 -17.64
N THR A 145 22.01 27.25 -18.61
CA THR A 145 22.07 28.72 -18.74
C THR A 145 20.94 29.36 -17.92
N TYR A 146 21.24 30.45 -17.22
CA TYR A 146 20.25 31.16 -16.40
C TYR A 146 19.19 31.85 -17.26
N ALA A 147 17.94 31.75 -16.82
CA ALA A 147 16.85 32.65 -17.19
C ALA A 147 16.09 33.04 -15.91
N PRO A 148 15.77 34.32 -15.70
CA PRO A 148 14.93 34.75 -14.59
C PRO A 148 13.50 34.19 -14.73
N GLU A 149 12.86 33.82 -13.63
CA GLU A 149 11.40 33.68 -13.61
C GLU A 149 10.73 35.06 -13.55
N HIS A 150 9.45 35.12 -13.92
CA HIS A 150 8.65 36.34 -13.86
C HIS A 150 7.31 36.08 -13.18
N ARG A 151 6.69 37.15 -12.65
CA ARG A 151 5.45 37.03 -11.89
C ARG A 151 4.27 36.64 -12.79
N GLN A 152 4.18 37.24 -13.98
CA GLN A 152 3.03 37.08 -14.88
C GLN A 152 3.43 36.34 -16.18
N PRO A 153 2.55 35.48 -16.75
CA PRO A 153 2.79 34.82 -18.04
C PRO A 153 3.09 35.80 -19.19
N ASP A 154 2.50 37.00 -19.10
CA ASP A 154 2.68 38.15 -19.98
C ASP A 154 4.15 38.61 -20.15
N GLN A 155 4.99 38.35 -19.15
CA GLN A 155 6.39 38.78 -19.13
C GLN A 155 7.31 37.81 -19.89
N TYR A 156 6.80 36.64 -20.32
CA TYR A 156 7.55 35.63 -21.07
C TYR A 156 7.45 35.85 -22.60
N PRO A 157 8.41 35.36 -23.42
CA PRO A 157 9.56 34.51 -23.08
C PRO A 157 10.64 35.21 -22.26
N SER A 158 11.18 34.50 -21.26
CA SER A 158 12.30 34.98 -20.44
C SER A 158 13.62 34.92 -21.22
N GLN A 159 14.50 35.89 -20.99
CA GLN A 159 15.77 36.00 -21.70
C GLN A 159 16.85 35.12 -21.04
N LEU A 160 17.36 34.15 -21.80
CA LEU A 160 18.56 33.38 -21.43
C LEU A 160 19.77 34.31 -21.40
N GLY A 161 20.63 34.17 -20.38
CA GLY A 161 21.81 35.02 -20.23
C GLY A 161 22.78 34.57 -19.14
N SER A 162 23.80 35.40 -18.90
CA SER A 162 24.92 35.13 -17.98
C SER A 162 24.93 36.06 -16.75
N SER A 163 23.78 36.66 -16.40
CA SER A 163 23.66 37.55 -15.22
C SER A 163 23.77 36.79 -13.90
N VAL A 164 23.40 35.52 -13.89
CA VAL A 164 23.76 34.54 -12.84
C VAL A 164 24.54 33.43 -13.54
N THR A 165 25.67 33.02 -12.97
CA THR A 165 26.46 31.87 -13.46
C THR A 165 26.04 30.63 -12.70
N ALA A 166 25.66 29.55 -13.38
CA ALA A 166 25.29 28.31 -12.72
C ALA A 166 26.46 27.71 -11.92
N GLY A 167 26.16 27.12 -10.76
CA GLY A 167 27.12 26.33 -9.99
C GLY A 167 27.41 24.98 -10.64
N LYS A 168 28.14 24.11 -9.93
CA LYS A 168 28.47 22.76 -10.42
C LYS A 168 27.44 21.74 -9.98
N ASP A 169 27.19 20.76 -10.83
CA ASP A 169 26.53 19.51 -10.46
C ASP A 169 27.55 18.51 -9.88
N PRO A 170 27.39 18.07 -8.61
CA PRO A 170 28.24 17.03 -8.02
C PRO A 170 27.73 15.60 -8.29
N LEU A 171 26.54 15.40 -8.88
CA LEU A 171 25.90 14.08 -9.00
C LEU A 171 26.23 13.33 -10.29
N ASP A 172 26.29 13.99 -11.46
CA ASP A 172 26.44 13.35 -12.77
C ASP A 172 27.63 12.36 -12.85
N ALA A 173 28.78 12.70 -12.28
CA ALA A 173 29.94 11.82 -12.25
C ALA A 173 29.72 10.55 -11.38
N GLU A 174 29.02 10.69 -10.26
CA GLU A 174 28.70 9.61 -9.34
C GLU A 174 27.63 8.66 -9.93
N LEU A 175 26.60 9.23 -10.56
CA LEU A 175 25.54 8.51 -11.27
C LEU A 175 26.09 7.78 -12.51
N LYS A 176 26.95 8.43 -13.31
CA LYS A 176 27.65 7.79 -14.45
C LYS A 176 28.49 6.59 -14.01
N ALA A 177 29.25 6.73 -12.93
CA ALA A 177 30.06 5.63 -12.40
C ALA A 177 29.21 4.45 -11.89
N THR A 178 28.02 4.73 -11.35
CA THR A 178 27.14 3.73 -10.74
C THR A 178 26.23 3.02 -11.74
N TYR A 179 25.74 3.73 -12.76
CA TYR A 179 24.73 3.24 -13.71
C TYR A 179 25.22 3.19 -15.17
N GLY A 180 26.49 3.48 -15.45
CA GLY A 180 27.09 3.48 -16.79
C GLY A 180 26.57 4.58 -17.72
N SER A 181 25.68 5.45 -17.24
CA SER A 181 25.05 6.53 -18.01
C SER A 181 24.51 7.61 -17.07
N ASN A 182 24.21 8.79 -17.60
CA ASN A 182 23.48 9.86 -16.92
C ASN A 182 22.05 10.06 -17.47
N GLN A 183 21.46 9.02 -18.08
CA GLN A 183 20.06 9.08 -18.49
C GLN A 183 19.16 9.10 -17.25
N THR A 184 18.32 10.12 -17.13
CA THR A 184 17.48 10.29 -15.94
C THR A 184 16.52 9.12 -15.81
N TYR A 185 16.39 8.58 -14.60
CA TYR A 185 15.46 7.51 -14.29
C TYR A 185 14.43 8.00 -13.27
N LEU A 186 13.64 8.97 -13.72
CA LEU A 186 12.52 9.59 -13.04
C LEU A 186 11.36 9.68 -14.03
N MET A 187 10.13 9.72 -13.52
CA MET A 187 8.94 9.92 -14.36
C MET A 187 8.94 11.34 -14.94
N HIS A 188 8.38 11.50 -16.15
CA HIS A 188 7.88 12.81 -16.57
C HIS A 188 6.55 13.09 -15.85
N TRP A 189 6.32 14.31 -15.37
CA TRP A 189 5.15 14.61 -14.57
C TRP A 189 3.80 14.52 -15.32
N LEU A 190 3.76 14.65 -16.65
CA LEU A 190 2.52 14.70 -17.45
C LEU A 190 2.66 13.98 -18.81
N VAL A 191 1.63 13.20 -19.16
CA VAL A 191 1.50 12.47 -20.44
C VAL A 191 0.07 12.59 -20.98
N ASP A 192 -0.05 12.91 -22.27
CA ASP A 192 -1.30 12.84 -23.04
C ASP A 192 -1.49 11.40 -23.53
N VAL A 193 -2.35 10.65 -22.83
CA VAL A 193 -2.50 9.20 -23.00
C VAL A 193 -3.15 8.85 -24.33
N ASP A 194 -4.19 9.59 -24.72
CA ASP A 194 -4.98 9.34 -25.93
C ASP A 194 -4.48 10.13 -27.16
N ASN A 195 -3.35 10.87 -27.03
CA ASN A 195 -2.89 11.87 -27.99
C ASN A 195 -4.02 12.88 -28.35
N TRP A 196 -4.77 13.31 -27.33
CA TRP A 196 -5.89 14.23 -27.45
C TRP A 196 -5.44 15.60 -27.97
N TYR A 197 -4.25 16.06 -27.59
CA TYR A 197 -3.63 17.25 -28.15
C TYR A 197 -3.21 17.08 -29.61
N GLY A 198 -2.91 15.87 -30.07
CA GLY A 198 -2.54 15.58 -31.46
C GLY A 198 -1.05 15.80 -31.78
N PHE A 199 -0.20 15.98 -30.77
CA PHE A 199 1.24 16.15 -30.97
C PHE A 199 1.96 14.86 -31.38
N GLY A 200 1.51 13.70 -30.87
CA GLY A 200 2.19 12.41 -30.98
C GLY A 200 3.54 12.37 -30.24
N ASN A 201 4.21 11.21 -30.29
CA ASN A 201 5.50 10.96 -29.64
C ASN A 201 6.63 10.80 -30.70
N PRO A 202 7.28 11.88 -31.17
CA PRO A 202 8.27 11.82 -32.25
C PRO A 202 9.47 10.90 -32.04
N LEU A 203 9.92 10.69 -30.80
CA LEU A 203 11.08 9.85 -30.47
C LEU A 203 10.69 8.38 -30.22
N ASN A 204 9.41 8.11 -29.97
CA ASN A 204 8.84 6.77 -29.94
C ASN A 204 7.43 6.74 -30.57
N PRO A 205 7.33 6.81 -31.91
CA PRO A 205 6.05 6.91 -32.62
C PRO A 205 5.25 5.60 -32.67
N SER A 206 5.58 4.63 -31.80
CA SER A 206 4.83 3.39 -31.61
C SER A 206 3.83 3.44 -30.45
N HIS A 207 3.96 4.43 -29.56
CA HIS A 207 3.04 4.67 -28.44
C HIS A 207 1.99 5.73 -28.82
N THR A 208 0.75 5.58 -28.34
CA THR A 208 -0.23 6.68 -28.34
C THR A 208 0.15 7.70 -27.26
N ALA A 209 0.54 7.21 -26.09
CA ALA A 209 1.05 7.99 -24.97
C ALA A 209 2.15 8.99 -25.39
N THR A 210 1.85 10.28 -25.19
CA THR A 210 2.60 11.41 -25.72
C THR A 210 3.08 12.32 -24.58
N TYR A 211 4.40 12.46 -24.42
CA TYR A 211 5.00 13.34 -23.41
C TYR A 211 4.71 14.82 -23.70
N ILE A 212 4.07 15.51 -22.76
CA ILE A 212 3.69 16.93 -22.87
C ILE A 212 4.08 17.73 -21.63
N ASN A 213 4.26 19.04 -21.81
CA ASN A 213 4.38 20.01 -20.73
C ASN A 213 3.31 21.09 -20.86
N THR A 214 2.97 21.73 -19.74
CA THR A 214 2.06 22.89 -19.67
C THR A 214 2.75 24.07 -19.00
N PHE A 215 2.98 23.99 -17.68
CA PHE A 215 3.56 25.04 -16.85
C PHE A 215 5.03 25.35 -17.23
N GLN A 216 5.31 26.62 -17.51
CA GLN A 216 6.64 27.17 -17.81
C GLN A 216 6.79 28.67 -17.42
N ARG A 217 5.71 29.38 -17.09
CA ARG A 217 5.65 30.86 -17.07
C ARG A 217 5.31 31.49 -15.70
N GLY A 218 5.85 30.91 -14.64
CA GLY A 218 5.96 31.54 -13.32
C GLY A 218 4.69 31.48 -12.46
N GLU A 219 4.73 32.18 -11.33
CA GLU A 219 3.80 31.98 -10.21
C GLU A 219 2.32 32.30 -10.48
N GLN A 220 2.00 33.06 -11.52
CA GLN A 220 0.62 33.35 -11.93
C GLN A 220 0.17 32.55 -13.16
N GLU A 221 0.96 31.56 -13.64
CA GLU A 221 0.46 30.62 -14.66
C GLU A 221 -0.41 29.54 -14.00
N SER A 222 -1.70 29.84 -13.84
CA SER A 222 -2.67 28.82 -13.45
C SER A 222 -2.86 27.76 -14.55
N VAL A 223 -3.44 26.61 -14.21
CA VAL A 223 -3.77 25.52 -15.17
C VAL A 223 -4.60 26.01 -16.38
N TRP A 224 -5.36 27.08 -16.19
CA TRP A 224 -6.19 27.73 -17.19
C TRP A 224 -5.40 28.60 -18.19
N GLU A 225 -4.31 29.21 -17.73
CA GLU A 225 -3.46 30.13 -18.49
C GLU A 225 -2.35 29.41 -19.27
N ALA A 226 -2.03 28.17 -18.91
CA ALA A 226 -0.97 27.36 -19.51
C ALA A 226 -1.24 26.93 -20.95
N ILE A 227 -0.15 26.75 -21.72
CA ILE A 227 -0.16 26.33 -23.14
C ILE A 227 0.46 24.92 -23.26
N PRO A 228 -0.35 23.86 -23.45
CA PRO A 228 0.16 22.50 -23.64
C PRO A 228 1.01 22.40 -24.90
N HIS A 229 2.16 21.72 -24.78
CA HIS A 229 3.15 21.62 -25.84
C HIS A 229 3.94 20.31 -25.74
N PRO A 230 4.48 19.78 -26.84
CA PRO A 230 5.25 18.55 -26.81
C PRO A 230 6.54 18.74 -26.02
N SER A 231 6.84 17.76 -25.16
CA SER A 231 8.14 17.66 -24.47
C SER A 231 9.28 17.34 -25.45
N GLN A 232 8.95 16.77 -26.61
CA GLN A 232 9.84 16.48 -27.74
C GLN A 232 9.58 17.49 -28.89
N GLU A 233 10.26 18.64 -28.85
CA GLU A 233 10.07 19.76 -29.78
C GLU A 233 10.82 19.55 -31.10
N THR A 234 10.07 19.22 -32.14
CA THR A 234 10.56 18.91 -33.50
C THR A 234 10.25 19.99 -34.54
N PHE A 235 9.59 21.08 -34.16
CA PHE A 235 9.06 22.15 -35.03
C PHE A 235 7.97 21.69 -36.02
N GLN A 236 7.28 20.59 -35.72
CA GLN A 236 6.06 20.17 -36.43
C GLN A 236 4.85 21.05 -36.08
N PHE A 237 4.86 21.64 -34.87
CA PHE A 237 3.80 22.48 -34.32
C PHE A 237 4.39 23.76 -33.73
N GLY A 238 3.55 24.64 -33.17
CA GLY A 238 3.98 25.95 -32.66
C GLY A 238 4.29 26.90 -33.81
N LYS A 239 5.24 27.82 -33.59
CA LYS A 239 5.68 28.81 -34.58
C LYS A 239 6.60 28.16 -35.62
N PRO A 240 6.41 28.39 -36.94
CA PRO A 240 7.20 27.74 -37.98
C PRO A 240 8.72 27.93 -37.79
N GLY A 241 9.44 26.82 -37.65
CA GLY A 241 10.90 26.82 -37.45
C GLY A 241 11.39 27.19 -36.04
N GLU A 242 10.49 27.47 -35.09
CA GLU A 242 10.83 27.81 -33.69
C GLU A 242 10.10 26.95 -32.65
N GLY A 243 9.00 26.31 -33.02
CA GLY A 243 8.19 25.50 -32.11
C GLY A 243 7.41 26.35 -31.10
N PHE A 244 7.18 25.79 -29.92
CA PHE A 244 6.64 26.52 -28.76
C PHE A 244 7.74 27.21 -27.91
N ALA A 245 9.02 26.91 -28.15
CA ALA A 245 10.13 27.35 -27.28
C ALA A 245 10.15 28.87 -27.04
N THR A 246 9.88 29.67 -28.08
CA THR A 246 9.85 31.15 -28.03
C THR A 246 8.61 31.76 -27.37
N LEU A 247 7.77 30.95 -26.73
CA LEU A 247 6.78 31.40 -25.73
C LEU A 247 7.36 31.41 -24.30
N PHE A 248 8.42 30.65 -24.05
CA PHE A 248 8.95 30.38 -22.70
C PHE A 248 10.35 30.97 -22.50
N VAL A 249 11.24 30.75 -23.46
CA VAL A 249 12.63 31.23 -23.41
C VAL A 249 13.05 31.89 -24.71
N LYS A 250 13.93 32.88 -24.60
CA LYS A 250 14.52 33.60 -25.72
C LYS A 250 16.04 33.56 -25.63
N ASP A 251 16.67 33.23 -26.75
CA ASP A 251 18.12 33.31 -26.96
C ASP A 251 18.44 34.42 -27.98
N SER A 252 19.72 34.69 -28.15
CA SER A 252 20.36 35.46 -29.22
C SER A 252 20.11 34.90 -30.63
N GLY A 253 19.84 33.60 -30.76
CA GLY A 253 19.53 32.92 -32.02
C GLY A 253 18.13 32.29 -32.04
N ALA A 254 17.77 31.68 -33.17
CA ALA A 254 16.60 30.80 -33.24
C ALA A 254 16.85 29.53 -32.41
N PRO A 255 15.84 28.97 -31.72
CA PRO A 255 15.99 27.75 -30.96
C PRO A 255 16.36 26.56 -31.86
N ALA A 256 17.04 25.56 -31.29
CA ALA A 256 17.22 24.26 -31.94
C ALA A 256 16.06 23.30 -31.59
N LYS A 257 15.86 22.28 -32.43
CA LYS A 257 15.01 21.13 -32.09
C LYS A 257 15.57 20.48 -30.83
N GLN A 258 14.70 20.14 -29.88
CA GLN A 258 15.11 19.83 -28.52
C GLN A 258 14.08 18.97 -27.80
N TRP A 259 14.49 18.30 -26.73
CA TRP A 259 13.59 17.60 -25.82
C TRP A 259 13.82 18.14 -24.40
N ARG A 260 12.78 18.10 -23.57
CA ARG A 260 12.84 18.47 -22.15
C ARG A 260 11.80 17.71 -21.35
N TYR A 261 12.20 17.20 -20.19
CA TYR A 261 11.32 16.55 -19.22
C TYR A 261 11.51 17.19 -17.85
N THR A 262 10.46 17.11 -17.05
CA THR A 262 10.34 17.64 -15.69
C THR A 262 9.69 16.54 -14.85
N ASP A 263 10.22 16.23 -13.67
CA ASP A 263 9.56 15.29 -12.75
C ASP A 263 8.51 16.00 -11.88
N ALA A 264 7.90 15.25 -10.95
CA ALA A 264 7.29 15.82 -9.77
C ALA A 264 7.85 15.03 -8.58
N THR A 265 8.70 15.66 -7.77
CA THR A 265 9.55 14.94 -6.80
C THR A 265 8.74 14.16 -5.75
N ASP A 266 7.52 14.59 -5.44
CA ASP A 266 6.61 13.90 -4.53
C ASP A 266 6.14 12.54 -5.10
N ALA A 267 6.01 12.42 -6.42
CA ALA A 267 5.52 11.23 -7.10
C ALA A 267 6.58 10.12 -7.14
N ASP A 268 7.78 10.44 -7.62
CA ASP A 268 8.93 9.52 -7.59
C ASP A 268 9.30 9.17 -6.13
N ALA A 269 9.12 10.09 -5.17
CA ALA A 269 9.21 9.77 -3.74
C ALA A 269 8.08 8.83 -3.26
N ARG A 270 6.83 9.03 -3.69
CA ARG A 270 5.69 8.14 -3.36
C ARG A 270 5.92 6.73 -3.91
N VAL A 271 6.53 6.57 -5.10
CA VAL A 271 6.97 5.26 -5.61
C VAL A 271 7.96 4.58 -4.65
N VAL A 272 8.93 5.32 -4.12
CA VAL A 272 9.91 4.79 -3.15
C VAL A 272 9.24 4.42 -1.80
N GLN A 273 8.34 5.25 -1.29
CA GLN A 273 7.50 4.98 -0.11
C GLN A 273 6.70 3.69 -0.28
N VAL A 274 6.03 3.52 -1.43
CA VAL A 274 5.29 2.30 -1.80
C VAL A 274 6.20 1.08 -1.82
N MET A 275 7.39 1.18 -2.42
CA MET A 275 8.33 0.05 -2.50
C MET A 275 8.94 -0.32 -1.15
N TYR A 276 9.06 0.63 -0.22
CA TYR A 276 9.40 0.34 1.18
C TYR A 276 8.30 -0.50 1.85
N TRP A 277 7.03 -0.14 1.67
CA TRP A 277 5.91 -0.91 2.23
C TRP A 277 5.75 -2.27 1.55
N ALA A 278 5.77 -2.35 0.22
CA ALA A 278 5.73 -3.62 -0.51
C ALA A 278 6.80 -4.59 0.03
N LYS A 279 8.05 -4.13 0.15
CA LYS A 279 9.16 -4.91 0.72
C LYS A 279 8.91 -5.31 2.18
N SER A 280 8.44 -4.38 3.01
CA SER A 280 8.10 -4.63 4.42
C SER A 280 6.93 -5.62 4.60
N LEU A 281 6.09 -5.76 3.57
CA LEU A 281 4.90 -6.62 3.53
C LEU A 281 5.12 -7.95 2.78
N GLY A 282 6.36 -8.26 2.37
CA GLY A 282 6.78 -9.56 1.84
C GLY A 282 7.32 -9.56 0.42
N TYR A 283 7.26 -8.43 -0.30
CA TYR A 283 7.82 -8.33 -1.65
C TYR A 283 9.35 -8.43 -1.64
N SER A 284 9.90 -9.19 -2.57
CA SER A 284 11.32 -9.60 -2.53
C SER A 284 12.00 -9.73 -3.89
N ASN A 285 11.33 -9.40 -5.00
CA ASN A 285 11.96 -9.45 -6.33
C ASN A 285 13.06 -8.36 -6.44
N PRO A 286 14.34 -8.74 -6.60
CA PRO A 286 15.44 -7.78 -6.60
C PRO A 286 15.40 -6.83 -7.79
N VAL A 287 14.79 -7.21 -8.93
CA VAL A 287 14.75 -6.37 -10.14
C VAL A 287 14.11 -5.01 -9.82
N TYR A 288 12.88 -5.01 -9.32
CA TYR A 288 12.12 -3.79 -9.05
C TYR A 288 12.61 -3.05 -7.79
N ILE A 289 13.14 -3.77 -6.80
CA ILE A 289 13.82 -3.16 -5.64
C ILE A 289 15.04 -2.34 -6.09
N GLU A 290 15.81 -2.84 -7.06
CA GLU A 290 16.96 -2.12 -7.62
C GLU A 290 16.55 -0.99 -8.59
N LYS A 291 15.42 -1.14 -9.31
CA LYS A 291 14.79 -0.03 -10.07
C LYS A 291 14.37 1.12 -9.13
N ALA A 292 13.72 0.82 -8.00
CA ALA A 292 13.31 1.82 -7.00
C ALA A 292 14.50 2.53 -6.34
N LYS A 293 15.58 1.79 -6.03
CA LYS A 293 16.86 2.37 -5.59
C LYS A 293 17.44 3.34 -6.62
N LYS A 294 17.41 2.99 -7.91
CA LYS A 294 17.89 3.85 -8.99
C LYS A 294 17.05 5.13 -9.09
N MET A 295 15.73 5.04 -9.02
CA MET A 295 14.83 6.21 -9.00
C MET A 295 15.20 7.16 -7.84
N GLY A 296 15.33 6.62 -6.62
CA GLY A 296 15.80 7.38 -5.46
C GLY A 296 17.23 7.94 -5.56
N ASP A 297 18.06 7.43 -6.45
CA ASP A 297 19.41 7.95 -6.69
C ASP A 297 19.38 9.21 -7.59
N TYR A 298 18.58 9.17 -8.67
CA TYR A 298 18.36 10.33 -9.56
C TYR A 298 17.49 11.42 -8.90
N LEU A 299 16.56 11.04 -8.03
CA LEU A 299 15.70 11.96 -7.27
C LEU A 299 16.50 12.93 -6.38
N ARG A 300 17.78 12.64 -6.11
CA ARG A 300 18.71 13.58 -5.47
C ARG A 300 18.87 14.90 -6.23
N TYR A 301 18.60 14.97 -7.54
CA TYR A 301 18.57 16.25 -8.27
C TYR A 301 17.50 17.23 -7.74
N GLY A 302 16.40 16.72 -7.18
CA GLY A 302 15.38 17.51 -6.49
C GLY A 302 15.87 18.16 -5.19
N MET A 303 17.09 17.88 -4.73
CA MET A 303 17.73 18.49 -3.55
C MET A 303 18.55 19.75 -3.85
N TYR A 304 18.70 20.13 -5.11
CA TYR A 304 19.60 21.20 -5.53
C TYR A 304 18.84 22.45 -6.00
N ASP A 305 19.43 23.62 -5.71
CA ASP A 305 18.99 24.90 -6.25
C ASP A 305 18.88 24.86 -7.78
N LYS A 306 17.91 25.60 -8.36
CA LYS A 306 17.59 25.59 -9.79
C LYS A 306 18.83 25.74 -10.69
N TYR A 307 19.72 26.67 -10.37
CA TYR A 307 20.97 26.88 -11.10
C TYR A 307 22.20 26.57 -10.25
N PHE A 308 22.07 25.61 -9.33
CA PHE A 308 23.12 25.14 -8.42
C PHE A 308 23.79 26.29 -7.65
N GLN A 309 23.06 27.36 -7.30
CA GLN A 309 23.59 28.42 -6.44
C GLN A 309 23.75 27.93 -5.01
N GLN A 310 24.77 28.44 -4.30
CA GLN A 310 25.01 28.13 -2.90
C GLN A 310 23.79 28.55 -2.05
N ILE A 311 23.34 27.66 -1.16
CA ILE A 311 22.16 27.92 -0.33
C ILE A 311 22.40 29.11 0.60
N GLY A 312 21.46 30.06 0.59
CA GLY A 312 21.51 31.30 1.36
C GLY A 312 22.37 32.41 0.77
N SER A 313 23.11 32.17 -0.32
CA SER A 313 23.95 33.21 -0.95
C SER A 313 23.13 34.36 -1.56
N ALA A 314 21.89 34.11 -1.97
CA ALA A 314 21.01 35.12 -2.58
C ALA A 314 20.41 36.12 -1.58
N ALA A 315 20.70 36.03 -0.28
CA ALA A 315 19.98 36.78 0.76
C ALA A 315 20.06 38.31 0.60
N ASP A 316 21.16 38.84 0.06
CA ASP A 316 21.36 40.27 -0.25
C ASP A 316 21.18 40.61 -1.73
N GLY A 317 20.77 39.64 -2.55
CA GLY A 317 20.64 39.77 -4.01
C GLY A 317 21.90 39.43 -4.80
N THR A 318 22.96 38.91 -4.17
CA THR A 318 24.22 38.54 -4.85
C THR A 318 24.51 37.02 -4.80
N PRO A 319 23.72 36.18 -5.50
CA PRO A 319 23.88 34.72 -5.46
C PRO A 319 25.29 34.30 -5.92
N SER A 320 25.82 33.26 -5.26
CA SER A 320 27.13 32.68 -5.55
C SER A 320 26.98 31.27 -6.13
N PRO A 321 27.69 30.90 -7.21
CA PRO A 321 27.65 29.55 -7.78
C PRO A 321 28.19 28.51 -6.80
N GLY A 322 27.42 27.46 -6.55
CA GLY A 322 27.83 26.34 -5.71
C GLY A 322 29.03 25.58 -6.29
N THR A 323 29.91 25.15 -5.41
CA THR A 323 31.16 24.45 -5.73
C THR A 323 31.06 22.93 -5.64
N GLY A 324 30.00 22.41 -5.00
CA GLY A 324 29.70 21.00 -4.79
C GLY A 324 28.31 20.81 -4.18
N LYS A 325 28.22 20.27 -2.96
CA LYS A 325 26.94 20.08 -2.23
C LYS A 325 26.51 21.27 -1.36
N ASP A 326 27.20 22.40 -1.50
CA ASP A 326 26.86 23.71 -0.93
C ASP A 326 25.65 24.36 -1.61
N SER A 327 25.25 23.87 -2.78
CA SER A 327 23.99 24.17 -3.48
C SER A 327 22.87 23.17 -3.22
N SER A 328 23.07 22.18 -2.33
CA SER A 328 22.02 21.26 -1.89
C SER A 328 21.29 21.81 -0.66
N HIS A 329 19.98 22.00 -0.77
CA HIS A 329 19.10 22.30 0.35
C HIS A 329 18.64 21.05 1.11
N TYR A 330 18.87 19.85 0.57
CA TYR A 330 18.46 18.54 1.13
C TYR A 330 16.95 18.43 1.45
N LEU A 331 16.13 19.17 0.73
CA LEU A 331 14.67 19.04 0.69
C LEU A 331 14.26 18.54 -0.70
N MET A 332 13.03 18.08 -0.88
CA MET A 332 12.43 17.90 -2.19
C MET A 332 11.89 19.25 -2.67
N ALA A 333 12.58 19.89 -3.62
CA ALA A 333 12.01 21.02 -4.35
C ALA A 333 10.89 20.53 -5.29
N TRP A 334 10.11 21.45 -5.84
CA TRP A 334 8.94 21.09 -6.66
C TRP A 334 9.28 20.18 -7.86
N TYR A 335 10.44 20.37 -8.48
CA TYR A 335 10.90 19.59 -9.63
C TYR A 335 12.43 19.52 -9.73
N THR A 336 12.92 18.55 -10.48
CA THR A 336 14.09 18.68 -11.36
C THR A 336 13.64 18.61 -12.81
N ALA A 337 14.34 19.34 -13.69
CA ALA A 337 14.10 19.27 -15.13
C ALA A 337 15.42 19.05 -15.88
N TRP A 338 15.34 18.36 -17.00
CA TRP A 338 16.50 18.03 -17.84
C TRP A 338 16.10 18.01 -19.31
N GLY A 339 17.03 18.36 -20.19
CA GLY A 339 16.75 18.48 -21.63
C GLY A 339 18.00 18.44 -22.48
N GLY A 340 17.81 18.37 -23.80
CA GLY A 340 18.90 18.22 -24.75
C GLY A 340 18.49 18.48 -26.21
N GLY A 341 19.48 18.42 -27.09
CA GLY A 341 19.28 18.68 -28.52
C GLY A 341 18.78 17.47 -29.30
N ILE A 342 17.86 17.69 -30.25
CA ILE A 342 17.48 16.66 -31.24
C ILE A 342 18.35 16.88 -32.48
N GLY A 343 19.39 16.05 -32.63
CA GLY A 343 20.37 16.15 -33.72
C GLY A 343 21.52 17.14 -33.48
N SER A 344 21.59 17.76 -32.30
CA SER A 344 22.68 18.63 -31.83
C SER A 344 23.17 18.11 -30.48
N ASN A 345 24.49 17.99 -30.26
CA ASN A 345 25.05 17.32 -29.07
C ASN A 345 25.01 18.18 -27.79
N TRP A 346 23.79 18.54 -27.41
CA TRP A 346 23.29 19.32 -26.29
C TRP A 346 22.78 18.60 -25.04
N ALA A 347 23.15 18.95 -23.80
CA ALA A 347 22.24 18.68 -22.67
C ALA A 347 22.41 19.63 -21.48
N TRP A 348 21.33 19.79 -20.71
CA TRP A 348 21.24 20.59 -19.49
C TRP A 348 20.44 19.89 -18.38
N ARG A 349 20.62 20.35 -17.13
CA ARG A 349 19.88 19.95 -15.93
C ARG A 349 19.67 21.16 -15.01
N ILE A 350 18.51 21.22 -14.36
CA ILE A 350 18.20 22.12 -13.25
C ILE A 350 17.55 21.33 -12.10
N GLY A 351 17.84 21.71 -10.86
CA GLY A 351 16.96 21.40 -9.73
C GLY A 351 15.81 22.41 -9.67
N ALA A 352 15.38 22.78 -8.47
CA ALA A 352 14.49 23.93 -8.28
C ALA A 352 14.75 24.63 -6.94
N SER A 353 14.69 25.96 -6.92
CA SER A 353 14.99 26.74 -5.71
C SER A 353 13.83 26.78 -4.70
N HIS A 354 12.60 26.45 -5.14
CA HIS A 354 11.37 26.55 -4.36
C HIS A 354 11.00 25.19 -3.75
N ASN A 355 10.85 25.16 -2.43
CA ASN A 355 10.60 23.97 -1.64
C ASN A 355 9.25 24.12 -0.91
N HIS A 356 8.28 23.28 -1.24
CA HIS A 356 6.95 23.27 -0.61
C HIS A 356 6.83 22.06 0.32
N GLN A 357 6.24 22.23 1.51
CA GLN A 357 6.11 21.12 2.48
C GLN A 357 5.36 19.89 1.94
N ALA A 358 4.34 20.08 1.08
CA ALA A 358 3.55 19.01 0.49
C ALA A 358 4.36 18.02 -0.38
N TYR A 359 5.54 18.41 -0.86
CA TYR A 359 6.41 17.59 -1.72
C TYR A 359 7.44 16.79 -0.91
N GLN A 360 7.59 17.02 0.40
CA GLN A 360 8.52 16.26 1.23
C GLN A 360 7.96 14.86 1.53
N ASN A 361 8.83 13.87 1.66
CA ASN A 361 8.47 12.49 1.97
C ASN A 361 9.49 11.83 2.91
N PRO A 362 9.35 12.00 4.24
CA PRO A 362 10.24 11.41 5.23
C PRO A 362 10.25 9.88 5.19
N MET A 363 9.14 9.24 4.80
CA MET A 363 9.08 7.78 4.67
C MET A 363 9.98 7.29 3.53
N ALA A 364 9.96 7.96 2.37
CA ALA A 364 10.87 7.69 1.26
C ALA A 364 12.33 8.04 1.61
N ALA A 365 12.58 9.18 2.26
CA ALA A 365 13.92 9.57 2.69
C ALA A 365 14.52 8.58 3.70
N TYR A 366 13.71 8.04 4.61
CA TYR A 366 14.09 6.92 5.47
C TYR A 366 14.38 5.65 4.67
N ALA A 367 13.53 5.28 3.71
CA ALA A 367 13.75 4.09 2.89
C ALA A 367 15.11 4.11 2.16
N LEU A 368 15.46 5.26 1.56
CA LEU A 368 16.69 5.48 0.80
C LEU A 368 17.94 5.72 1.67
N SER A 369 17.80 5.70 3.00
CA SER A 369 18.91 5.84 3.96
C SER A 369 19.06 4.60 4.85
N GLU A 370 18.10 4.35 5.73
CA GLU A 370 18.13 3.31 6.77
C GLU A 370 17.16 2.16 6.51
N GLY A 371 16.00 2.40 5.86
CA GLY A 371 14.95 1.41 5.57
C GLY A 371 15.33 0.35 4.52
N GLY A 372 16.60 0.29 4.12
CA GLY A 372 17.15 -0.75 3.26
C GLY A 372 16.73 -0.69 1.80
N LEU A 373 16.31 0.48 1.31
CA LEU A 373 16.29 0.85 -0.11
C LEU A 373 17.41 1.87 -0.42
N ALA A 374 18.51 1.85 0.34
CA ALA A 374 19.67 2.69 0.07
C ALA A 374 20.18 2.51 -1.39
N PRO A 375 20.35 3.61 -2.16
CA PRO A 375 20.90 3.54 -3.51
C PRO A 375 22.37 3.07 -3.55
N LYS A 376 22.88 2.85 -4.77
CA LYS A 376 24.23 2.31 -4.98
C LYS A 376 25.31 3.39 -5.06
N SER A 377 24.96 4.62 -5.39
CA SER A 377 25.96 5.68 -5.59
C SER A 377 26.63 6.06 -4.26
N PRO A 378 27.97 6.19 -4.20
CA PRO A 378 28.75 6.31 -2.97
C PRO A 378 28.25 7.28 -1.89
N THR A 379 27.66 8.43 -2.24
CA THR A 379 27.18 9.40 -1.26
C THR A 379 25.65 9.43 -1.07
N ALA A 380 24.90 8.65 -1.85
CA ALA A 380 23.43 8.72 -1.88
C ALA A 380 22.78 8.44 -0.51
N LYS A 381 23.27 7.43 0.22
CA LYS A 381 22.76 7.10 1.56
C LYS A 381 22.87 8.29 2.52
N GLN A 382 24.01 8.97 2.52
CA GLN A 382 24.27 10.12 3.39
C GLN A 382 23.45 11.35 2.98
N ASP A 383 23.21 11.56 1.68
CA ASP A 383 22.32 12.62 1.20
C ASP A 383 20.88 12.39 1.70
N TRP A 384 20.41 11.14 1.67
CA TRP A 384 19.07 10.77 2.15
C TRP A 384 18.95 10.75 3.68
N GLU A 385 20.00 10.40 4.43
CA GLU A 385 20.08 10.61 5.89
C GLU A 385 19.96 12.10 6.23
N THR A 386 20.72 12.94 5.52
CA THR A 386 20.69 14.40 5.67
C THR A 386 19.31 14.96 5.31
N SER A 387 18.70 14.46 4.23
CA SER A 387 17.37 14.90 3.79
C SER A 387 16.26 14.46 4.72
N LEU A 388 16.28 13.23 5.25
CA LEU A 388 15.32 12.76 6.25
C LEU A 388 15.26 13.71 7.45
N LYS A 389 16.42 14.07 8.02
CA LYS A 389 16.47 15.04 9.10
C LYS A 389 15.97 16.41 8.64
N ARG A 390 16.49 16.93 7.52
CA ARG A 390 16.13 18.25 6.99
C ARG A 390 14.64 18.44 6.73
N GLN A 391 13.96 17.41 6.21
CA GLN A 391 12.51 17.41 5.98
C GLN A 391 11.73 17.48 7.31
N LEU A 392 12.13 16.74 8.33
CA LEU A 392 11.50 16.77 9.66
C LEU A 392 11.76 18.10 10.40
N GLU A 393 12.95 18.69 10.22
CA GLU A 393 13.25 20.06 10.65
C GLU A 393 12.35 21.08 9.96
N PHE A 394 12.10 20.93 8.65
CA PHE A 394 11.27 21.82 7.84
C PHE A 394 9.79 21.75 8.22
N TYR A 395 9.24 20.55 8.42
CA TYR A 395 7.88 20.37 8.94
C TYR A 395 7.72 20.96 10.34
N THR A 396 8.72 20.79 11.21
CA THR A 396 8.70 21.36 12.56
C THR A 396 8.75 22.88 12.49
N TRP A 397 9.63 23.44 11.66
CA TRP A 397 9.77 24.88 11.44
C TRP A 397 8.49 25.53 10.88
N LEU A 398 7.80 24.86 9.96
CA LEU A 398 6.57 25.37 9.33
C LEU A 398 5.30 25.12 10.16
N GLN A 399 5.36 24.44 11.30
CA GLN A 399 4.16 24.19 12.11
C GLN A 399 3.70 25.47 12.83
N SER A 400 2.47 25.89 12.53
CA SER A 400 1.75 26.98 13.23
C SER A 400 1.49 26.68 14.71
N SER A 401 1.16 27.71 15.48
CA SER A 401 0.82 27.59 16.90
C SER A 401 -0.42 26.73 17.17
N GLU A 402 -1.34 26.62 16.21
CA GLU A 402 -2.50 25.72 16.29
C GLU A 402 -2.16 24.28 15.90
N GLY A 403 -1.35 24.07 14.85
CA GLY A 403 -0.85 22.74 14.45
C GLY A 403 -0.71 22.48 12.95
N GLY A 404 -1.36 23.26 12.07
CA GLY A 404 -1.24 23.15 10.61
C GLY A 404 0.14 23.57 10.07
N ILE A 405 0.52 23.08 8.88
CA ILE A 405 1.86 23.28 8.29
C ILE A 405 1.88 24.37 7.19
N GLY A 406 2.71 25.39 7.39
CA GLY A 406 2.94 26.53 6.48
C GLY A 406 3.56 26.17 5.14
N GLY A 407 3.56 27.10 4.17
CA GLY A 407 3.88 26.81 2.76
C GLY A 407 5.25 26.17 2.51
N GLY A 408 6.32 26.91 2.76
CA GLY A 408 7.67 26.46 2.45
C GLY A 408 8.75 27.54 2.50
N ALA A 409 9.76 27.39 1.65
CA ALA A 409 10.86 28.34 1.51
C ALA A 409 11.49 28.31 0.11
N THR A 410 12.21 29.36 -0.26
CA THR A 410 13.00 29.43 -1.49
C THR A 410 14.43 29.94 -1.29
N ASN A 411 15.36 29.43 -2.10
CA ASN A 411 16.71 29.97 -2.28
C ASN A 411 16.76 31.08 -3.36
N SER A 412 15.69 31.28 -4.12
CA SER A 412 15.60 32.26 -5.22
C SER A 412 14.30 33.05 -5.09
N LYS A 413 14.34 34.20 -4.39
CA LYS A 413 13.11 34.97 -4.15
C LYS A 413 12.57 35.52 -5.47
N GLY A 414 11.29 35.26 -5.73
CA GLY A 414 10.64 35.56 -7.01
C GLY A 414 11.29 34.88 -8.22
N GLY A 415 12.02 33.77 -8.02
CA GLY A 415 12.73 33.02 -9.07
C GLY A 415 13.80 33.81 -9.83
N THR A 416 14.32 34.89 -9.22
CA THR A 416 15.34 35.78 -9.80
C THR A 416 16.55 36.01 -8.90
N TYR A 417 16.65 35.26 -7.80
CA TYR A 417 17.64 35.47 -6.72
C TYR A 417 17.62 36.90 -6.16
N ALA A 418 16.43 37.52 -6.10
CA ALA A 418 16.23 38.84 -5.54
C ALA A 418 16.59 38.91 -4.04
N PRO A 419 17.04 40.08 -3.54
CA PRO A 419 17.32 40.28 -2.11
C PRO A 419 16.09 39.96 -1.25
N TYR A 420 16.34 39.36 -0.10
CA TYR A 420 15.28 38.93 0.80
C TYR A 420 14.60 40.13 1.47
N PRO A 421 13.26 40.11 1.69
CA PRO A 421 12.57 41.15 2.44
C PRO A 421 13.15 41.30 3.86
N ALA A 422 13.34 42.53 4.31
CA ALA A 422 13.90 42.81 5.64
C ALA A 422 13.03 42.19 6.74
N GLY A 423 13.62 41.29 7.53
CA GLY A 423 12.92 40.57 8.58
C GLY A 423 12.09 39.36 8.11
N VAL A 424 12.26 38.88 6.87
CA VAL A 424 11.69 37.58 6.47
C VAL A 424 12.33 36.45 7.29
N SER A 425 11.51 35.48 7.67
CA SER A 425 11.98 34.29 8.39
C SER A 425 12.75 33.36 7.46
N THR A 426 13.76 32.66 8.00
CA THR A 426 14.66 31.81 7.20
C THR A 426 14.86 30.41 7.76
N PHE A 427 15.10 29.47 6.84
CA PHE A 427 15.40 28.06 7.12
C PHE A 427 16.65 27.64 6.34
N TYR A 428 17.75 27.36 7.06
CA TYR A 428 19.08 27.09 6.46
C TYR A 428 19.55 28.14 5.44
N GLY A 429 19.09 29.38 5.55
CA GLY A 429 19.40 30.46 4.60
C GLY A 429 18.42 30.64 3.45
N MET A 430 17.42 29.77 3.30
CA MET A 430 16.28 29.99 2.38
C MET A 430 15.23 30.89 3.04
N ALA A 431 14.59 31.77 2.28
CA ALA A 431 13.54 32.67 2.74
C ALA A 431 12.17 31.99 2.77
N TYR A 432 11.36 32.22 3.81
CA TYR A 432 9.99 31.73 3.93
C TYR A 432 9.09 32.17 2.76
N GLU A 433 8.24 31.24 2.30
CA GLU A 433 7.13 31.51 1.37
C GLU A 433 5.84 30.85 1.90
N ASP A 434 4.74 31.59 1.88
CA ASP A 434 3.40 31.14 2.26
C ASP A 434 2.73 30.30 1.17
N ALA A 435 2.98 30.65 -0.10
CA ALA A 435 2.54 29.90 -1.28
C ALA A 435 3.71 29.63 -2.25
N PRO A 436 4.59 28.64 -1.97
CA PRO A 436 5.70 28.31 -2.87
C PRO A 436 5.20 27.93 -4.28
N VAL A 437 5.96 28.34 -5.30
CA VAL A 437 5.74 28.10 -6.74
C VAL A 437 4.48 28.76 -7.33
N TYR A 438 3.28 28.47 -6.84
CA TYR A 438 2.02 28.90 -7.46
C TYR A 438 1.20 29.83 -6.58
N HIS A 439 0.68 30.90 -7.20
CA HIS A 439 -0.09 31.98 -6.58
C HIS A 439 -1.52 32.15 -7.18
N ASP A 440 -1.92 31.35 -8.17
CA ASP A 440 -3.30 31.28 -8.68
C ASP A 440 -3.77 29.81 -8.91
N PRO A 441 -4.40 29.16 -7.92
CA PRO A 441 -4.56 29.62 -6.53
C PRO A 441 -3.22 29.56 -5.76
N PRO A 442 -3.10 30.27 -4.62
CA PRO A 442 -1.93 30.15 -3.74
C PRO A 442 -1.76 28.73 -3.21
N SER A 443 -0.64 28.10 -3.53
CA SER A 443 -0.45 26.64 -3.42
C SER A 443 -0.89 26.04 -2.07
N ASN A 444 -0.37 26.54 -0.94
CA ASN A 444 -0.67 26.01 0.39
C ASN A 444 -2.01 26.46 0.99
N THR A 445 -3.03 26.81 0.18
CA THR A 445 -4.40 27.08 0.67
C THR A 445 -5.30 25.84 0.66
N TRP A 446 -5.01 24.81 -0.12
CA TRP A 446 -5.83 23.58 -0.20
C TRP A 446 -5.53 22.60 0.95
N PHE A 447 -6.55 21.95 1.51
CA PHE A 447 -6.36 21.02 2.63
C PHE A 447 -5.72 19.66 2.22
N GLY A 448 -5.75 19.28 0.93
CA GLY A 448 -5.02 18.09 0.46
C GLY A 448 -3.52 18.17 0.70
N PHE A 449 -2.93 19.36 0.53
CA PHE A 449 -1.56 19.68 0.93
C PHE A 449 -1.34 19.74 2.45
N GLN A 450 -2.34 19.49 3.29
CA GLN A 450 -2.13 19.18 4.71
C GLN A 450 -2.20 17.65 4.95
N ALA A 451 -3.14 16.95 4.30
CA ALA A 451 -3.30 15.50 4.45
C ALA A 451 -2.12 14.69 3.87
N TRP A 452 -1.82 14.84 2.58
CA TRP A 452 -0.76 14.07 1.89
C TRP A 452 0.62 14.12 2.57
N PRO A 453 1.19 15.28 2.93
CA PRO A 453 2.50 15.32 3.58
C PRO A 453 2.51 14.72 4.98
N VAL A 454 1.49 15.02 5.80
CA VAL A 454 1.44 14.60 7.21
C VAL A 454 1.07 13.11 7.31
N GLU A 455 0.43 12.53 6.30
CA GLU A 455 0.26 11.08 6.15
C GLU A 455 1.61 10.36 6.07
N ARG A 456 2.54 10.85 5.24
CA ARG A 456 3.92 10.35 5.14
C ARG A 456 4.72 10.51 6.46
N ILE A 457 4.40 11.52 7.27
CA ILE A 457 4.97 11.70 8.62
C ILE A 457 4.35 10.68 9.60
N ALA A 458 3.04 10.40 9.49
CA ALA A 458 2.36 9.40 10.30
C ALA A 458 2.94 8.00 10.06
N GLU A 459 3.16 7.64 8.79
CA GLU A 459 3.83 6.42 8.38
C GLU A 459 5.24 6.31 8.99
N TYR A 460 6.05 7.37 8.86
CA TYR A 460 7.40 7.41 9.43
C TYR A 460 7.40 7.30 10.96
N TYR A 461 6.53 8.03 11.65
CA TYR A 461 6.34 7.98 13.11
C TYR A 461 5.97 6.55 13.58
N TYR A 462 5.02 5.91 12.89
CA TYR A 462 4.66 4.51 13.15
C TYR A 462 5.82 3.54 12.89
N ALA A 463 6.55 3.69 11.78
CA ALA A 463 7.69 2.84 11.45
C ALA A 463 8.83 2.97 12.49
N MET A 464 9.08 4.19 13.01
CA MET A 464 10.07 4.40 14.07
C MET A 464 9.58 3.84 15.42
N ALA A 465 8.33 4.07 15.78
CA ALA A 465 7.74 3.51 16.99
C ALA A 465 7.76 1.96 16.99
N ALA A 466 7.40 1.34 15.86
CA ALA A 466 7.43 -0.12 15.68
C ALA A 466 8.86 -0.69 15.73
N LYS A 467 9.89 0.06 15.28
CA LYS A 467 11.30 -0.31 15.46
C LYS A 467 11.86 -0.02 16.86
N GLY A 468 11.05 0.50 17.77
CA GLY A 468 11.47 0.84 19.13
C GLY A 468 12.34 2.11 19.21
N ASP A 469 12.45 2.90 18.14
CA ASP A 469 13.01 4.24 18.24
C ASP A 469 11.94 5.21 18.72
N THR A 470 11.96 5.47 20.03
CA THR A 470 11.14 6.49 20.69
C THR A 470 11.98 7.68 21.19
N ALA A 471 13.26 7.75 20.79
CA ALA A 471 14.26 8.58 21.46
C ALA A 471 15.11 9.45 20.52
N SER A 472 15.16 9.17 19.22
CA SER A 472 15.91 10.00 18.27
C SER A 472 15.32 11.41 18.13
N GLU A 473 16.12 12.34 17.63
CA GLU A 473 15.66 13.71 17.33
C GLU A 473 14.61 13.69 16.20
N ASN A 474 14.81 12.82 15.19
CA ASN A 474 13.87 12.63 14.08
C ASN A 474 12.51 12.09 14.57
N PHE A 475 12.50 11.09 15.46
CA PHE A 475 11.26 10.62 16.09
C PHE A 475 10.56 11.73 16.87
N LYS A 476 11.29 12.51 17.67
CA LYS A 476 10.72 13.61 18.46
C LYS A 476 10.14 14.73 17.60
N MET A 477 10.76 15.06 16.48
CA MET A 477 10.21 16.00 15.49
C MET A 477 8.93 15.45 14.85
N ALA A 478 8.97 14.21 14.32
CA ALA A 478 7.81 13.57 13.71
C ALA A 478 6.63 13.48 14.69
N LYS A 479 6.86 12.94 15.89
CA LYS A 479 5.87 12.85 16.98
C LYS A 479 5.27 14.21 17.32
N ARG A 480 6.10 15.26 17.48
CA ARG A 480 5.61 16.62 17.77
C ARG A 480 4.66 17.11 16.67
N VAL A 481 5.09 16.99 15.41
CA VAL A 481 4.29 17.44 14.25
C VAL A 481 2.94 16.74 14.26
N MET A 482 2.93 15.41 14.42
CA MET A 482 1.71 14.60 14.50
C MET A 482 0.81 15.00 15.68
N ASP A 483 1.35 15.09 16.90
CA ASP A 483 0.58 15.35 18.13
C ASP A 483 -0.12 16.74 18.09
N GLN A 484 0.46 17.75 17.42
CA GLN A 484 -0.22 19.04 17.22
C GLN A 484 -1.15 19.04 16.00
N TRP A 485 -0.72 18.49 14.86
CA TRP A 485 -1.50 18.52 13.62
C TRP A 485 -2.80 17.70 13.74
N VAL A 486 -2.74 16.49 14.32
CA VAL A 486 -3.93 15.64 14.51
C VAL A 486 -4.94 16.30 15.46
N LYS A 487 -4.45 16.94 16.54
CA LYS A 487 -5.28 17.73 17.46
C LYS A 487 -6.01 18.87 16.73
N TRP A 488 -5.32 19.58 15.83
CA TRP A 488 -5.90 20.66 15.03
C TRP A 488 -6.94 20.13 14.03
N ALA A 489 -6.59 19.15 13.20
CA ALA A 489 -7.45 18.62 12.15
C ALA A 489 -8.72 17.94 12.69
N LEU A 490 -8.63 17.22 13.81
CA LEU A 490 -9.80 16.59 14.46
C LEU A 490 -10.83 17.62 14.95
N ALA A 491 -10.43 18.86 15.24
CA ALA A 491 -11.35 19.92 15.66
C ALA A 491 -12.17 20.51 14.50
N TYR A 492 -11.80 20.20 13.25
CA TYR A 492 -12.50 20.58 12.01
C TYR A 492 -13.00 19.36 11.21
N THR A 493 -13.17 18.22 11.89
CA THR A 493 -13.65 16.96 11.29
C THR A 493 -15.02 16.60 11.84
N PHE A 494 -15.98 16.36 10.94
CA PHE A 494 -17.38 16.14 11.29
C PHE A 494 -17.94 14.91 10.58
N VAL A 495 -18.65 14.07 11.34
CA VAL A 495 -19.40 12.90 10.84
C VAL A 495 -20.83 12.99 11.38
N ASP A 496 -21.81 12.65 10.54
CA ASP A 496 -23.26 12.78 10.77
C ASP A 496 -23.71 14.21 11.13
N LYS A 497 -22.86 15.21 10.84
CA LYS A 497 -23.02 16.62 11.22
C LYS A 497 -22.43 17.53 10.17
N LYS A 498 -23.15 18.59 9.82
CA LYS A 498 -22.67 19.67 8.97
C LYS A 498 -22.23 20.87 9.81
N PRO A 499 -20.96 21.32 9.74
CA PRO A 499 -20.52 22.54 10.39
C PRO A 499 -21.14 23.79 9.75
N VAL A 500 -21.26 24.86 10.54
CA VAL A 500 -21.78 26.15 10.10
C VAL A 500 -20.63 27.06 9.68
N THR A 501 -20.71 27.59 8.46
CA THR A 501 -19.80 28.61 7.93
C THR A 501 -20.54 29.86 7.47
N ASP A 502 -19.84 30.98 7.33
CA ASP A 502 -20.32 32.13 6.58
C ASP A 502 -20.08 32.00 5.06
N ALA A 503 -20.44 33.05 4.31
CA ALA A 503 -20.31 33.11 2.85
C ALA A 503 -18.85 33.26 2.35
N ASP A 504 -17.92 33.64 3.23
CA ASP A 504 -16.48 33.71 2.92
C ASP A 504 -15.76 32.39 3.29
N GLY A 505 -16.50 31.42 3.85
CA GLY A 505 -16.04 30.11 4.27
C GLY A 505 -15.48 30.01 5.69
N TYR A 506 -15.56 31.04 6.54
CA TYR A 506 -15.08 30.91 7.92
C TYR A 506 -16.07 30.10 8.77
N PHE A 507 -15.55 29.18 9.59
CA PHE A 507 -16.35 28.46 10.58
C PHE A 507 -16.90 29.42 11.63
N LEU A 508 -18.15 29.20 12.05
CA LEU A 508 -18.83 30.00 13.07
C LEU A 508 -18.96 29.22 14.38
N ASN A 509 -18.88 29.93 15.51
CA ASN A 509 -19.23 29.38 16.82
C ASN A 509 -20.75 29.39 17.06
N SER A 510 -21.21 28.85 18.20
CA SER A 510 -22.64 28.82 18.57
C SER A 510 -23.31 30.19 18.72
N SER A 511 -22.53 31.27 18.80
CA SER A 511 -22.97 32.66 18.85
C SER A 511 -22.91 33.36 17.47
N GLY A 512 -22.59 32.63 16.39
CA GLY A 512 -22.48 33.17 15.03
C GLY A 512 -21.19 33.96 14.74
N GLN A 513 -20.17 33.88 15.61
CA GLN A 513 -18.91 34.61 15.44
C GLN A 513 -17.88 33.78 14.66
N LYS A 514 -17.12 34.43 13.76
CA LYS A 514 -16.04 33.79 12.99
C LYS A 514 -14.96 33.21 13.93
N ILE A 515 -14.53 31.98 13.65
CA ILE A 515 -13.40 31.31 14.30
C ILE A 515 -12.14 31.60 13.49
N LEU A 516 -11.15 32.24 14.11
CA LEU A 516 -9.95 32.78 13.45
C LEU A 516 -8.66 32.16 14.02
N GLY A 517 -8.61 30.82 14.08
CA GLY A 517 -7.51 30.06 14.68
C GLY A 517 -7.76 29.70 16.15
N GLY A 518 -6.68 29.50 16.91
CA GLY A 518 -6.72 29.12 18.33
C GLY A 518 -6.84 27.61 18.61
N ALA A 519 -6.40 27.21 19.81
CA ALA A 519 -6.04 25.81 20.13
C ALA A 519 -7.18 24.87 20.56
N ASN A 520 -8.45 25.32 20.55
CA ASN A 520 -9.65 24.51 20.85
C ASN A 520 -10.95 25.12 20.24
N PRO A 521 -11.07 25.18 18.91
CA PRO A 521 -12.18 25.84 18.22
C PRO A 521 -13.52 25.13 18.49
N GLN A 522 -14.57 25.89 18.81
CA GLN A 522 -15.90 25.37 19.12
C GLN A 522 -16.87 25.65 17.96
N VAL A 523 -16.74 24.86 16.90
CA VAL A 523 -17.51 25.01 15.65
C VAL A 523 -18.98 24.61 15.87
N ALA A 524 -19.90 25.50 15.50
CA ALA A 524 -21.33 25.19 15.49
C ALA A 524 -21.66 24.14 14.41
N THR A 525 -22.55 23.20 14.73
CA THR A 525 -22.95 22.11 13.83
C THR A 525 -24.46 21.93 13.78
N THR A 526 -24.94 21.37 12.67
CA THR A 526 -26.32 20.92 12.45
C THR A 526 -26.30 19.42 12.16
N PRO A 527 -27.34 18.64 12.49
CA PRO A 527 -27.38 17.22 12.15
C PRO A 527 -27.39 17.00 10.64
N ALA A 528 -26.56 16.09 10.14
CA ALA A 528 -26.50 15.70 8.74
C ALA A 528 -26.13 14.20 8.62
N PRO A 529 -27.03 13.27 9.01
CA PRO A 529 -26.72 11.84 9.03
C PRO A 529 -26.34 11.29 7.66
N GLY A 530 -25.36 10.38 7.63
CA GLY A 530 -24.82 9.82 6.39
C GLY A 530 -23.92 10.77 5.61
N GLN A 531 -23.49 11.89 6.20
CA GLN A 531 -22.54 12.84 5.60
C GLN A 531 -21.28 13.00 6.47
N PHE A 532 -20.17 13.32 5.81
CA PHE A 532 -18.95 13.79 6.46
C PHE A 532 -18.62 15.20 5.97
N TYR A 533 -17.88 15.94 6.78
CA TYR A 533 -17.21 17.18 6.36
C TYR A 533 -15.81 17.23 6.96
N ILE A 534 -14.82 17.47 6.12
CA ILE A 534 -13.44 17.79 6.50
C ILE A 534 -13.13 19.25 6.16
N LEU A 535 -11.96 19.72 6.56
CA LEU A 535 -11.48 21.05 6.22
C LEU A 535 -11.32 21.21 4.69
N GLY A 536 -11.73 22.35 4.13
CA GLY A 536 -11.54 22.64 2.70
C GLY A 536 -10.19 23.27 2.39
N GLY A 537 -9.73 24.16 3.25
CA GLY A 537 -8.48 24.88 3.08
C GLY A 537 -8.11 25.74 4.28
N GLN A 538 -7.12 26.60 4.08
CA GLN A 538 -6.54 27.40 5.16
C GLN A 538 -6.01 28.76 4.68
N GLU A 539 -6.08 29.75 5.57
CA GLU A 539 -5.41 31.05 5.47
C GLU A 539 -4.28 31.14 6.52
N TRP A 540 -3.24 31.91 6.20
CA TRP A 540 -2.02 32.04 7.02
C TRP A 540 -1.84 33.48 7.49
N THR A 541 -1.43 33.68 8.75
CA THR A 541 -1.00 35.00 9.24
C THR A 541 0.29 34.91 10.05
N GLY A 542 1.13 35.94 9.94
CA GLY A 542 2.48 35.97 10.50
C GLY A 542 3.50 35.16 9.69
N GLN A 543 4.61 34.78 10.33
CA GLN A 543 5.67 33.92 9.81
C GLN A 543 6.19 33.01 10.95
N PRO A 544 6.72 31.81 10.66
CA PRO A 544 7.43 31.02 11.67
C PRO A 544 8.68 31.75 12.17
N ASP A 545 9.20 31.43 13.36
CA ASP A 545 10.48 31.97 13.83
C ASP A 545 11.64 31.42 12.96
N SER A 546 12.66 32.22 12.60
CA SER A 546 13.81 31.72 11.82
C SER A 546 14.52 30.55 12.52
N TRP A 547 14.76 29.47 11.78
CA TRP A 547 15.15 28.17 12.32
C TRP A 547 16.55 28.18 12.98
N LYS A 548 16.63 27.61 14.19
CA LYS A 548 17.84 27.53 15.03
C LYS A 548 18.05 26.12 15.61
N GLY A 549 17.57 25.10 14.90
CA GLY A 549 17.55 23.71 15.36
C GLY A 549 16.43 23.41 16.36
N PHE A 550 16.08 22.13 16.47
CA PHE A 550 14.90 21.67 17.20
C PHE A 550 14.93 22.00 18.70
N SER A 551 16.10 21.96 19.33
CA SER A 551 16.30 22.35 20.74
C SER A 551 15.99 23.82 21.05
N SER A 552 15.93 24.67 20.01
CA SER A 552 15.59 26.10 20.12
C SER A 552 14.16 26.42 19.69
N PHE A 553 13.34 25.40 19.37
CA PHE A 553 12.03 25.61 18.76
C PHE A 553 10.96 26.06 19.78
N THR A 554 10.41 27.25 19.53
CA THR A 554 9.42 27.95 20.37
C THR A 554 7.99 27.43 20.20
N GLY A 555 7.69 26.75 19.08
CA GLY A 555 6.31 26.49 18.66
C GLY A 555 5.66 27.64 17.88
N ASN A 556 6.44 28.57 17.33
CA ASN A 556 6.00 29.66 16.46
C ASN A 556 4.79 30.46 17.00
N PRO A 557 4.88 31.10 18.18
CA PRO A 557 3.74 31.75 18.84
C PRO A 557 3.15 32.96 18.08
N ASN A 558 3.78 33.41 17.00
CA ASN A 558 3.32 34.48 16.12
C ASN A 558 2.88 33.98 14.72
N TYR A 559 2.78 32.66 14.52
CA TYR A 559 2.39 32.05 13.24
C TYR A 559 1.09 31.28 13.39
N HIS A 560 0.07 31.69 12.65
CA HIS A 560 -1.30 31.20 12.83
C HIS A 560 -1.87 30.64 11.54
N VAL A 561 -2.64 29.56 11.70
CA VAL A 561 -3.47 28.99 10.64
C VAL A 561 -4.95 29.20 10.94
N ILE A 562 -5.67 29.77 9.98
CA ILE A 562 -7.12 29.96 10.03
C ILE A 562 -7.76 28.92 9.11
N ALA A 563 -8.44 27.96 9.70
CA ALA A 563 -9.19 26.93 8.99
C ALA A 563 -10.40 27.55 8.25
N LYS A 564 -10.57 27.23 6.97
CA LYS A 564 -11.69 27.71 6.13
C LYS A 564 -12.27 26.65 5.22
N GLY A 565 -13.55 26.81 4.92
CA GLY A 565 -14.29 25.99 3.96
C GLY A 565 -14.58 24.58 4.47
N THR A 566 -15.62 23.99 3.91
CA THR A 566 -16.04 22.60 4.19
C THR A 566 -15.86 21.78 2.93
N SER A 567 -15.10 20.69 3.01
CA SER A 567 -14.91 19.78 1.89
C SER A 567 -15.54 18.41 2.14
N GLN A 568 -15.94 17.77 1.03
CA GLN A 568 -16.32 16.37 0.95
C GLN A 568 -15.43 15.62 -0.06
N ASP A 569 -14.25 16.17 -0.37
CA ASP A 569 -13.23 15.56 -1.24
C ASP A 569 -12.85 14.15 -0.73
N THR A 570 -13.15 13.13 -1.53
CA THR A 570 -12.98 11.73 -1.14
C THR A 570 -11.51 11.28 -1.22
N GLY A 571 -10.68 11.93 -2.03
CA GLY A 571 -9.25 11.62 -2.10
C GLY A 571 -8.50 12.18 -0.90
N VAL A 572 -8.74 13.45 -0.57
CA VAL A 572 -8.20 14.06 0.66
C VAL A 572 -8.72 13.34 1.91
N LEU A 573 -9.97 12.85 1.89
CA LEU A 573 -10.49 11.97 2.93
C LEU A 573 -9.68 10.67 3.06
N GLY A 574 -9.42 9.96 1.95
CA GLY A 574 -8.67 8.71 1.95
C GLY A 574 -7.23 8.86 2.47
N SER A 575 -6.58 9.98 2.17
CA SER A 575 -5.28 10.32 2.77
C SER A 575 -5.41 10.63 4.26
N TYR A 576 -6.39 11.46 4.65
CA TYR A 576 -6.60 11.83 6.06
C TYR A 576 -6.95 10.63 6.95
N ILE A 577 -7.71 9.66 6.43
CA ILE A 577 -7.99 8.40 7.13
C ILE A 577 -6.71 7.58 7.33
N LYS A 578 -5.84 7.44 6.31
CA LYS A 578 -4.54 6.75 6.48
C LYS A 578 -3.70 7.45 7.54
N LEU A 579 -3.58 8.77 7.49
CA LEU A 579 -2.88 9.59 8.47
C LEU A 579 -3.37 9.30 9.90
N LEU A 580 -4.68 9.36 10.15
CA LEU A 580 -5.27 9.05 11.46
C LEU A 580 -5.01 7.60 11.90
N THR A 581 -5.04 6.66 10.95
CA THR A 581 -4.84 5.22 11.19
C THR A 581 -3.37 4.93 11.56
N PHE A 582 -2.41 5.44 10.79
CA PHE A 582 -0.98 5.33 11.09
C PHE A 582 -0.60 6.08 12.36
N TYR A 583 -1.15 7.27 12.62
CA TYR A 583 -0.94 7.97 13.89
C TYR A 583 -1.41 7.12 15.08
N ALA A 584 -2.63 6.58 15.02
CA ALA A 584 -3.15 5.71 16.07
C ALA A 584 -2.23 4.48 16.27
N ALA A 585 -1.84 3.79 15.20
CA ALA A 585 -0.93 2.64 15.27
C ALA A 585 0.46 3.01 15.81
N GLY A 586 0.99 4.18 15.46
CA GLY A 586 2.24 4.71 16.00
C GLY A 586 2.17 4.98 17.49
N THR A 587 1.08 5.59 17.99
CA THR A 587 0.87 5.76 19.44
C THR A 587 0.75 4.42 20.15
N GLN A 588 0.18 3.40 19.49
CA GLN A 588 0.06 2.06 20.05
C GLN A 588 1.42 1.36 20.15
N ALA A 589 2.26 1.48 19.13
CA ALA A 589 3.62 0.95 19.12
C ALA A 589 4.53 1.65 20.16
N GLU A 590 4.45 2.98 20.25
CA GLU A 590 5.20 3.80 21.23
C GLU A 590 4.88 3.40 22.68
N ASN A 591 3.62 3.06 22.96
CA ASN A 591 3.13 2.77 24.31
C ASN A 591 2.90 1.27 24.56
N ASN A 592 3.83 0.42 24.09
CA ASN A 592 3.88 -1.02 24.35
C ASN A 592 2.56 -1.78 24.06
N GLY A 593 1.89 -1.45 22.95
CA GLY A 593 0.64 -2.07 22.53
C GLY A 593 -0.64 -1.38 22.99
N THR A 594 -0.55 -0.28 23.75
CA THR A 594 -1.70 0.48 24.26
C THR A 594 -1.89 1.79 23.49
N LEU A 595 -3.10 2.08 23.00
CA LEU A 595 -3.39 3.37 22.33
C LEU A 595 -3.27 4.55 23.30
N SER A 596 -2.72 5.68 22.85
CA SER A 596 -2.85 6.95 23.58
C SER A 596 -4.29 7.48 23.49
N ALA A 597 -4.68 8.45 24.33
CA ALA A 597 -6.00 9.07 24.25
C ALA A 597 -6.28 9.71 22.86
N ALA A 598 -5.28 10.39 22.30
CA ALA A 598 -5.36 10.96 20.95
C ALA A 598 -5.37 9.88 19.86
N GLY A 599 -4.60 8.79 20.02
CA GLY A 599 -4.62 7.66 19.10
C GLY A 599 -5.96 6.90 19.11
N ALA A 600 -6.58 6.73 20.27
CA ALA A 600 -7.91 6.13 20.41
C ALA A 600 -8.99 7.01 19.73
N GLN A 601 -8.91 8.34 19.89
CA GLN A 601 -9.78 9.27 19.16
C GLN A 601 -9.53 9.16 17.64
N ALA A 602 -8.27 9.22 17.19
CA ALA A 602 -7.90 9.12 15.78
C ALA A 602 -8.40 7.81 15.12
N LYS A 603 -8.20 6.65 15.77
CA LYS A 603 -8.75 5.36 15.29
C LYS A 603 -10.28 5.43 15.17
N THR A 604 -10.95 5.98 16.16
CA THR A 604 -12.43 6.06 16.19
C THR A 604 -12.95 6.96 15.08
N THR A 605 -12.33 8.12 14.86
CA THR A 605 -12.70 9.04 13.78
C THR A 605 -12.38 8.44 12.40
N ALA A 606 -11.23 7.78 12.22
CA ALA A 606 -10.91 7.05 10.99
C ALA A 606 -11.96 5.96 10.67
N GLU A 607 -12.39 5.20 11.69
CA GLU A 607 -13.42 4.15 11.56
C GLU A 607 -14.80 4.73 11.20
N GLN A 608 -15.18 5.86 11.80
CA GLN A 608 -16.40 6.60 11.46
C GLN A 608 -16.36 7.13 10.02
N LEU A 609 -15.25 7.75 9.62
CA LEU A 609 -15.04 8.28 8.27
C LEU A 609 -15.08 7.17 7.20
N LEU A 610 -14.41 6.03 7.42
CA LEU A 610 -14.47 4.86 6.53
C LEU A 610 -15.90 4.31 6.37
N ASN A 611 -16.70 4.33 7.43
CA ASN A 611 -18.07 3.83 7.39
C ASN A 611 -19.03 4.79 6.65
N VAL A 612 -18.91 6.11 6.85
CA VAL A 612 -19.75 7.08 6.13
C VAL A 612 -19.31 7.25 4.67
N ALA A 613 -18.00 7.19 4.37
CA ALA A 613 -17.48 7.23 2.99
C ALA A 613 -18.03 6.09 2.12
N TRP A 614 -18.28 4.92 2.71
CA TRP A 614 -18.83 3.77 1.98
C TRP A 614 -20.23 4.03 1.40
N ASN A 615 -21.01 4.93 2.00
CA ASN A 615 -22.33 5.34 1.49
C ASN A 615 -22.26 6.16 0.20
N HIS A 616 -21.05 6.60 -0.19
CA HIS A 616 -20.78 7.34 -1.42
C HIS A 616 -20.16 6.47 -2.53
N ASN A 617 -20.12 5.14 -2.36
CA ASN A 617 -19.75 4.21 -3.44
C ASN A 617 -20.93 4.06 -4.43
N ASP A 618 -20.75 4.49 -5.68
CA ASP A 618 -21.82 4.51 -6.70
C ASP A 618 -21.82 3.29 -7.65
N GLY A 619 -20.78 2.45 -7.56
CA GLY A 619 -20.52 1.33 -8.47
C GLY A 619 -19.30 1.53 -9.37
N ILE A 620 -18.90 2.78 -9.64
CA ILE A 620 -17.64 3.15 -10.30
C ILE A 620 -16.57 3.44 -9.24
N GLY A 621 -16.89 4.25 -8.21
CA GLY A 621 -16.02 4.51 -7.08
C GLY A 621 -16.70 5.26 -5.93
N ILE A 622 -15.92 5.73 -4.96
CA ILE A 622 -16.38 6.60 -3.87
C ILE A 622 -16.23 8.06 -4.30
N ALA A 623 -17.34 8.70 -4.67
CA ALA A 623 -17.36 10.05 -5.22
C ALA A 623 -18.56 10.85 -4.70
N VAL A 624 -18.45 12.18 -4.74
CA VAL A 624 -19.51 13.11 -4.32
C VAL A 624 -19.70 14.23 -5.35
N PRO A 625 -20.87 14.91 -5.39
CA PRO A 625 -21.05 16.12 -6.16
C PRO A 625 -20.20 17.29 -5.64
N GLU A 626 -19.21 17.72 -6.43
CA GLU A 626 -18.41 18.92 -6.20
C GLU A 626 -18.86 20.06 -7.13
N LYS A 627 -18.68 21.31 -6.66
CA LYS A 627 -18.99 22.51 -7.44
C LYS A 627 -17.74 23.12 -8.03
N ARG A 628 -17.81 23.53 -9.29
CA ARG A 628 -16.71 24.10 -10.07
C ARG A 628 -17.00 25.52 -10.56
N GLY A 629 -17.03 26.47 -9.62
CA GLY A 629 -17.17 27.90 -9.95
C GLY A 629 -15.99 28.45 -10.77
N ASP A 630 -14.83 27.80 -10.68
CA ASP A 630 -13.63 28.00 -11.50
C ASP A 630 -13.86 27.72 -12.99
N TYR A 631 -14.84 26.89 -13.37
CA TYR A 631 -15.07 26.51 -14.78
C TYR A 631 -15.62 27.64 -15.67
N SER A 632 -15.77 28.85 -15.14
CA SER A 632 -15.85 30.07 -15.95
C SER A 632 -14.58 30.30 -16.78
N ARG A 633 -13.42 29.82 -16.31
CA ARG A 633 -12.11 29.93 -16.98
C ARG A 633 -11.96 29.05 -18.24
N TYR A 634 -12.90 28.14 -18.51
CA TYR A 634 -13.04 27.53 -19.86
C TYR A 634 -13.35 28.58 -20.96
N PHE A 635 -13.90 29.74 -20.56
CA PHE A 635 -14.40 30.81 -21.45
C PHE A 635 -13.69 32.16 -21.25
N THR A 636 -13.13 32.43 -20.07
CA THR A 636 -12.29 33.60 -19.80
C THR A 636 -11.11 33.67 -20.76
N LYS A 637 -10.77 34.87 -21.25
CA LYS A 637 -9.61 35.09 -22.12
C LYS A 637 -8.42 35.57 -21.30
N GLU A 638 -7.48 34.66 -21.06
CA GLU A 638 -6.33 34.87 -20.18
C GLU A 638 -5.05 34.12 -20.62
N ILE A 639 -5.12 33.20 -21.59
CA ILE A 639 -3.94 32.51 -22.12
C ILE A 639 -3.11 33.46 -22.99
N TYR A 640 -2.02 33.99 -22.44
CA TYR A 640 -1.14 34.96 -23.11
C TYR A 640 -0.34 34.38 -24.28
N PHE A 641 -0.29 35.11 -25.38
CA PHE A 641 0.66 34.96 -26.49
C PHE A 641 1.32 36.33 -26.80
N PRO A 642 2.67 36.41 -26.91
CA PRO A 642 3.36 37.67 -27.16
C PRO A 642 3.13 38.21 -28.58
N SER A 643 3.21 39.53 -28.73
CA SER A 643 2.95 40.21 -30.00
C SER A 643 3.87 39.74 -31.13
N GLY A 644 3.29 39.53 -32.32
CA GLY A 644 3.98 39.00 -33.49
C GLY A 644 4.23 37.48 -33.48
N TRP A 645 3.91 36.77 -32.38
CA TRP A 645 3.95 35.31 -32.38
C TRP A 645 2.72 34.74 -33.10
N SER A 646 2.93 33.74 -33.96
CA SER A 646 1.86 32.97 -34.59
C SER A 646 2.33 31.57 -34.93
N GLY A 647 1.42 30.59 -34.93
CA GLY A 647 1.75 29.18 -35.06
C GLY A 647 0.55 28.27 -35.26
N THR A 648 0.79 26.96 -35.30
CA THR A 648 -0.25 25.92 -35.41
C THR A 648 -0.25 25.02 -34.19
N TYR A 649 -1.42 24.82 -33.58
CA TYR A 649 -1.57 23.95 -32.41
C TYR A 649 -1.64 22.47 -32.80
N GLY A 650 -1.46 21.56 -31.83
CA GLY A 650 -1.59 20.11 -32.06
C GLY A 650 -2.97 19.71 -32.63
N GLN A 651 -4.03 20.39 -32.21
CA GLN A 651 -5.40 20.17 -32.69
C GLN A 651 -5.68 20.84 -34.06
N GLY A 652 -4.66 21.38 -34.73
CA GLY A 652 -4.72 21.94 -36.09
C GLY A 652 -5.21 23.38 -36.21
N ASN A 653 -5.65 24.00 -35.11
CA ASN A 653 -6.05 25.41 -35.07
C ASN A 653 -4.85 26.36 -35.12
N ALA A 654 -5.02 27.50 -35.80
CA ALA A 654 -4.03 28.58 -35.83
C ALA A 654 -4.05 29.38 -34.53
N LEU A 655 -2.87 29.75 -34.04
CA LEU A 655 -2.63 30.50 -32.82
C LEU A 655 -1.95 31.84 -33.14
N PRO A 656 -2.26 32.95 -32.43
CA PRO A 656 -3.34 33.12 -31.46
C PRO A 656 -4.76 33.09 -32.07
N GLY A 657 -4.88 33.01 -33.39
CA GLY A 657 -6.16 32.96 -34.08
C GLY A 657 -6.91 34.31 -34.06
N THR A 658 -8.16 34.32 -34.53
CA THR A 658 -8.97 35.54 -34.68
C THR A 658 -9.84 35.88 -33.48
N GLY A 659 -9.94 34.99 -32.49
CA GLY A 659 -10.76 35.17 -31.30
C GLY A 659 -10.09 35.94 -30.14
N ALA A 660 -8.79 36.21 -30.24
CA ALA A 660 -8.00 36.77 -29.15
C ALA A 660 -8.33 38.24 -28.84
N VAL A 661 -8.03 38.68 -27.62
CA VAL A 661 -8.16 40.08 -27.17
C VAL A 661 -6.80 40.63 -26.71
N PRO A 662 -6.55 41.95 -26.70
CA PRO A 662 -5.28 42.50 -26.20
C PRO A 662 -4.93 42.04 -24.78
N SER A 663 -3.65 41.84 -24.50
CA SER A 663 -3.15 41.57 -23.14
C SER A 663 -3.34 42.78 -22.22
N ASP A 664 -3.33 42.57 -20.91
CA ASP A 664 -3.42 43.64 -19.92
C ASP A 664 -2.04 44.30 -19.73
N PRO A 665 -1.87 45.59 -20.07
CA PRO A 665 -0.59 46.28 -19.87
C PRO A 665 -0.12 46.28 -18.40
N ALA A 666 -1.03 46.13 -17.42
CA ALA A 666 -0.68 46.04 -16.02
C ALA A 666 0.03 44.73 -15.63
N LYS A 667 -0.14 43.65 -16.42
CA LYS A 667 0.66 42.41 -16.28
C LYS A 667 2.07 42.54 -16.88
N GLY A 668 2.38 43.64 -17.58
CA GLY A 668 3.72 43.98 -18.07
C GLY A 668 4.12 43.38 -19.43
N GLY A 669 3.22 42.65 -20.10
CA GLY A 669 3.42 42.11 -21.44
C GLY A 669 2.87 42.99 -22.55
N SER A 670 3.08 42.55 -23.80
CA SER A 670 2.49 43.16 -25.00
C SER A 670 2.18 42.06 -25.99
N GLY A 671 0.90 41.68 -26.06
CA GLY A 671 0.42 40.52 -26.80
C GLY A 671 -1.10 40.41 -26.76
N VAL A 672 -1.60 39.18 -26.73
CA VAL A 672 -3.04 38.87 -26.74
C VAL A 672 -3.38 37.69 -25.83
N TYR A 673 -4.61 37.63 -25.35
CA TYR A 673 -5.18 36.51 -24.60
C TYR A 673 -6.17 35.67 -25.43
N LEU A 674 -6.04 34.34 -25.33
CA LEU A 674 -7.04 33.35 -25.77
C LEU A 674 -7.85 32.85 -24.56
N SER A 675 -9.03 32.27 -24.82
CA SER A 675 -9.66 31.39 -23.83
C SER A 675 -9.12 29.96 -23.92
N TYR A 676 -9.23 29.20 -22.83
CA TYR A 676 -8.92 27.77 -22.81
C TYR A 676 -9.57 27.03 -24.00
N SER A 677 -10.86 27.31 -24.27
CA SER A 677 -11.63 26.59 -25.28
C SER A 677 -11.43 27.11 -26.72
N ASP A 678 -10.73 28.24 -26.88
CA ASP A 678 -10.23 28.71 -28.18
C ASP A 678 -8.85 28.09 -28.50
N LEU A 679 -7.99 27.88 -27.49
CA LEU A 679 -6.75 27.12 -27.64
C LEU A 679 -7.02 25.64 -27.92
N ARG A 680 -7.98 25.03 -27.20
CA ARG A 680 -8.24 23.57 -27.20
C ARG A 680 -9.62 23.24 -27.82
N PRO A 681 -9.87 23.50 -29.12
CA PRO A 681 -11.20 23.43 -29.71
C PRO A 681 -11.86 22.04 -29.64
N LYS A 682 -11.11 20.93 -29.48
CA LYS A 682 -11.70 19.59 -29.28
C LYS A 682 -12.52 19.50 -27.99
N ILE A 683 -12.31 20.34 -26.97
CA ILE A 683 -13.10 20.29 -25.72
C ILE A 683 -14.60 20.52 -25.98
N LYS A 684 -14.93 21.22 -27.08
CA LYS A 684 -16.31 21.49 -27.52
C LYS A 684 -17.04 20.23 -28.04
N GLN A 685 -16.34 19.09 -28.09
CA GLN A 685 -16.86 17.76 -28.46
C GLN A 685 -17.13 16.86 -27.24
N ASP A 686 -16.76 17.31 -26.03
CA ASP A 686 -16.93 16.55 -24.80
C ASP A 686 -18.43 16.35 -24.44
N PRO A 687 -18.86 15.17 -23.95
CA PRO A 687 -20.26 14.90 -23.61
C PRO A 687 -20.89 15.83 -22.56
N LYS A 688 -20.08 16.45 -21.69
CA LYS A 688 -20.49 17.43 -20.66
C LYS A 688 -20.34 18.88 -21.13
N TRP A 689 -19.64 19.16 -22.24
CA TRP A 689 -19.49 20.52 -22.74
C TRP A 689 -20.82 21.27 -22.95
N PRO A 690 -21.87 20.66 -23.55
CA PRO A 690 -23.17 21.33 -23.69
C PRO A 690 -23.86 21.67 -22.37
N TYR A 691 -23.57 20.95 -21.28
CA TYR A 691 -24.06 21.30 -19.94
C TYR A 691 -23.33 22.54 -19.42
N LEU A 692 -22.00 22.53 -19.45
CA LEU A 692 -21.17 23.65 -18.98
C LEU A 692 -21.42 24.93 -19.78
N GLU A 693 -21.43 24.86 -21.11
CA GLU A 693 -21.61 26.04 -21.98
C GLU A 693 -23.00 26.67 -21.83
N ASN A 694 -24.06 25.86 -21.67
CA ASN A 694 -25.40 26.40 -21.43
C ASN A 694 -25.52 27.03 -20.04
N LEU A 695 -24.97 26.37 -19.00
CA LEU A 695 -25.02 26.91 -17.64
C LEU A 695 -24.20 28.21 -17.52
N TYR A 696 -23.03 28.29 -18.17
CA TYR A 696 -22.24 29.53 -18.27
C TYR A 696 -23.09 30.67 -18.82
N LYS A 697 -23.77 30.46 -19.95
CA LYS A 697 -24.64 31.45 -20.60
C LYS A 697 -25.88 31.85 -19.77
N SER A 698 -26.36 30.98 -18.88
CA SER A 698 -27.59 31.23 -18.08
C SER A 698 -27.34 31.64 -16.62
N SER A 699 -26.11 31.56 -16.14
CA SER A 699 -25.78 31.75 -14.72
C SER A 699 -24.56 32.62 -14.47
N TYR A 700 -23.50 32.55 -15.29
CA TYR A 700 -22.30 33.34 -15.06
C TYR A 700 -22.50 34.79 -15.53
N ASP A 701 -22.42 35.72 -14.59
CA ASP A 701 -22.35 37.16 -14.86
C ASP A 701 -20.88 37.56 -15.13
N PRO A 702 -20.52 37.96 -16.36
CA PRO A 702 -19.16 38.33 -16.71
C PRO A 702 -18.73 39.70 -16.16
N VAL A 703 -19.67 40.52 -15.65
CA VAL A 703 -19.38 41.81 -15.03
C VAL A 703 -19.03 41.63 -13.55
N THR A 704 -19.83 40.89 -12.80
CA THR A 704 -19.53 40.60 -11.38
C THR A 704 -18.60 39.40 -11.18
N LYS A 705 -18.31 38.64 -12.24
CA LYS A 705 -17.53 37.40 -12.25
C LYS A 705 -18.09 36.31 -11.32
N LYS A 706 -19.42 36.20 -11.22
CA LYS A 706 -20.10 35.28 -10.30
C LYS A 706 -21.17 34.45 -10.99
N TRP A 707 -21.34 33.22 -10.50
CA TRP A 707 -22.47 32.35 -10.84
C TRP A 707 -23.70 32.78 -10.01
N THR A 708 -24.76 33.18 -10.69
CA THR A 708 -25.96 33.79 -10.09
C THR A 708 -27.13 32.82 -9.99
N ASN A 709 -27.22 31.86 -10.91
CA ASN A 709 -28.29 30.87 -11.03
C ASN A 709 -27.76 29.42 -10.86
N GLY A 710 -26.77 29.25 -9.98
CA GLY A 710 -26.10 27.96 -9.71
C GLY A 710 -24.78 27.76 -10.45
N GLU A 711 -23.89 26.98 -9.84
CA GLU A 711 -22.53 26.70 -10.32
C GLU A 711 -22.47 25.34 -11.05
N PRO A 712 -21.54 25.15 -11.99
CA PRO A 712 -21.28 23.84 -12.59
C PRO A 712 -21.00 22.81 -11.50
N THR A 713 -21.66 21.66 -11.57
CA THR A 713 -21.58 20.61 -10.55
C THR A 713 -21.27 19.28 -11.22
N PHE A 714 -20.25 18.59 -10.72
CA PHE A 714 -19.71 17.37 -11.28
C PHE A 714 -19.50 16.32 -10.19
N THR A 715 -19.33 15.06 -10.57
CA THR A 715 -18.95 13.96 -9.68
C THR A 715 -17.83 13.24 -10.41
N TYR A 716 -16.64 13.20 -9.79
CA TYR A 716 -15.42 12.80 -10.47
C TYR A 716 -14.79 11.55 -9.88
N HIS A 717 -14.39 10.66 -10.77
CA HIS A 717 -13.69 9.42 -10.49
C HIS A 717 -12.19 9.61 -10.75
N ARG A 718 -11.57 10.54 -10.02
CA ARG A 718 -10.12 10.76 -10.04
C ARG A 718 -9.38 9.51 -9.58
N PHE A 719 -8.45 9.02 -10.39
CA PHE A 719 -7.75 7.77 -10.12
C PHE A 719 -7.02 7.80 -8.77
N TRP A 720 -6.24 8.85 -8.51
CA TRP A 720 -5.51 9.03 -7.24
C TRP A 720 -6.46 9.00 -6.04
N ALA A 721 -7.62 9.65 -6.12
CA ALA A 721 -8.60 9.73 -5.03
C ALA A 721 -9.22 8.37 -4.71
N GLN A 722 -9.49 7.56 -5.73
CA GLN A 722 -10.01 6.21 -5.54
C GLN A 722 -8.95 5.27 -4.95
N VAL A 723 -7.68 5.42 -5.34
CA VAL A 723 -6.58 4.74 -4.64
C VAL A 723 -6.45 5.24 -3.19
N ASP A 724 -6.53 6.54 -2.94
CA ASP A 724 -6.43 7.11 -1.58
C ASP A 724 -7.52 6.51 -0.66
N MET A 725 -8.75 6.35 -1.16
CA MET A 725 -9.83 5.64 -0.45
C MET A 725 -9.60 4.13 -0.32
N ALA A 726 -9.23 3.43 -1.40
CA ALA A 726 -9.02 1.98 -1.37
C ALA A 726 -7.88 1.60 -0.40
N THR A 727 -6.76 2.33 -0.45
CA THR A 727 -5.63 2.18 0.47
C THR A 727 -6.01 2.51 1.91
N ALA A 728 -6.93 3.45 2.16
CA ALA A 728 -7.43 3.71 3.52
C ALA A 728 -8.17 2.51 4.14
N TYR A 729 -9.01 1.81 3.36
CA TYR A 729 -9.65 0.57 3.81
C TYR A 729 -8.62 -0.56 4.04
N ALA A 730 -7.64 -0.70 3.14
CA ALA A 730 -6.58 -1.68 3.25
C ALA A 730 -5.71 -1.46 4.50
N GLU A 731 -5.20 -0.25 4.69
CA GLU A 731 -4.33 0.11 5.81
C GLU A 731 -5.02 -0.01 7.17
N TYR A 732 -6.29 0.42 7.26
CA TYR A 732 -7.09 0.18 8.47
C TYR A 732 -7.24 -1.33 8.75
N SER A 733 -7.53 -2.14 7.73
CA SER A 733 -7.62 -3.59 7.89
C SER A 733 -6.27 -4.25 8.20
N ARG A 734 -5.16 -3.68 7.72
CA ARG A 734 -3.80 -4.18 7.94
C ARG A 734 -3.30 -3.86 9.35
N LEU A 735 -3.66 -2.71 9.90
CA LEU A 735 -3.20 -2.23 11.20
C LEU A 735 -4.14 -2.66 12.35
N PHE A 736 -5.46 -2.59 12.17
CA PHE A 736 -6.46 -2.85 13.22
C PHE A 736 -7.40 -4.03 12.95
N GLY A 737 -7.24 -4.74 11.84
CA GLY A 737 -8.06 -5.93 11.53
C GLY A 737 -7.78 -7.12 12.45
N SER A 738 -8.75 -8.02 12.58
CA SER A 738 -8.61 -9.27 13.33
C SER A 738 -7.56 -10.18 12.66
N GLY A 739 -6.42 -10.37 13.33
CA GLY A 739 -5.24 -11.04 12.77
C GLY A 739 -4.08 -10.11 12.40
N SER A 740 -4.22 -8.78 12.60
CA SER A 740 -3.11 -7.84 12.52
C SER A 740 -2.03 -8.18 13.56
N THR A 741 -0.81 -8.43 13.10
CA THR A 741 0.41 -8.34 13.90
C THR A 741 1.46 -7.55 13.14
N THR A 742 1.56 -6.26 13.43
CA THR A 742 2.66 -5.40 12.95
C THR A 742 4.02 -6.02 13.29
N PRO A 743 4.97 -6.12 12.34
CA PRO A 743 6.36 -6.46 12.65
C PRO A 743 7.01 -5.35 13.49
N SER A 744 7.35 -5.64 14.74
CA SER A 744 8.17 -4.77 15.59
C SER A 744 9.65 -5.19 15.56
N VAL A 745 10.53 -4.40 16.18
CA VAL A 745 11.83 -4.93 16.63
C VAL A 745 11.60 -6.10 17.61
N PRO A 746 12.43 -7.18 17.58
CA PRO A 746 12.24 -8.32 18.46
C PRO A 746 12.59 -7.98 19.91
N GLY A 747 11.92 -8.63 20.86
CA GLY A 747 12.32 -8.57 22.28
C GLY A 747 13.72 -9.14 22.51
N ALA A 748 14.43 -8.63 23.51
CA ALA A 748 15.76 -9.14 23.89
C ALA A 748 15.71 -10.64 24.23
N PRO A 749 16.65 -11.48 23.75
CA PRO A 749 16.65 -12.92 24.01
C PRO A 749 16.60 -13.27 25.49
N ALA A 750 15.53 -13.97 25.90
CA ALA A 750 15.35 -14.47 27.24
C ALA A 750 15.99 -15.86 27.41
N GLY A 751 16.29 -16.25 28.65
CA GLY A 751 16.73 -17.62 28.96
C GLY A 751 18.08 -18.03 28.35
N LEU A 752 18.98 -17.08 28.11
CA LEU A 752 20.36 -17.41 27.74
C LEU A 752 21.00 -18.29 28.83
N THR A 753 21.67 -19.36 28.41
CA THR A 753 22.47 -20.26 29.25
C THR A 753 23.78 -20.59 28.54
N ALA A 754 24.81 -20.94 29.31
CA ALA A 754 26.11 -21.37 28.78
C ALA A 754 26.58 -22.66 29.47
N ALA A 755 26.95 -23.65 28.68
CA ALA A 755 27.60 -24.88 29.13
C ALA A 755 29.05 -24.92 28.64
N ALA A 756 30.00 -24.97 29.57
CA ALA A 756 31.42 -25.12 29.24
C ALA A 756 31.74 -26.57 28.86
N GLY A 757 32.71 -26.74 27.94
CA GLY A 757 33.27 -28.03 27.57
C GLY A 757 34.69 -27.87 27.04
N ASP A 758 35.33 -29.00 26.71
CA ASP A 758 36.71 -28.99 26.20
C ASP A 758 36.83 -28.15 24.90
N ALA A 759 37.66 -27.10 24.97
CA ALA A 759 37.87 -26.08 23.95
C ALA A 759 36.60 -25.42 23.37
N LYS A 760 35.48 -25.39 24.12
CA LYS A 760 34.21 -24.81 23.65
C LYS A 760 33.28 -24.31 24.75
N ALA A 761 32.45 -23.33 24.41
CA ALA A 761 31.26 -22.94 25.17
C ALA A 761 30.01 -23.11 24.30
N THR A 762 29.06 -23.93 24.76
CA THR A 762 27.77 -24.12 24.07
C THR A 762 26.73 -23.21 24.72
N LEU A 763 26.14 -22.32 23.92
CA LEU A 763 25.14 -21.34 24.32
C LEU A 763 23.77 -21.76 23.79
N THR A 764 22.71 -21.55 24.58
CA THR A 764 21.31 -21.68 24.14
C THR A 764 20.45 -20.59 24.75
N TRP A 765 19.42 -20.14 24.04
CA TRP A 765 18.48 -19.10 24.47
C TRP A 765 17.07 -19.38 23.93
N ASN A 766 16.06 -18.61 24.37
CA ASN A 766 14.70 -18.71 23.86
C ASN A 766 14.54 -17.93 22.55
N ALA A 767 13.65 -18.40 21.66
CA ALA A 767 13.31 -17.67 20.45
C ALA A 767 12.64 -16.33 20.77
N SER A 768 13.21 -15.22 20.31
CA SER A 768 12.57 -13.91 20.37
C SER A 768 11.47 -13.82 19.30
N ALA A 769 10.25 -13.46 19.70
CA ALA A 769 9.15 -13.23 18.76
C ALA A 769 9.53 -12.14 17.74
N GLY A 770 9.26 -12.40 16.46
CA GLY A 770 9.59 -11.51 15.35
C GLY A 770 11.06 -11.51 14.90
N ALA A 771 11.96 -12.27 15.54
CA ALA A 771 13.37 -12.35 15.15
C ALA A 771 13.61 -13.19 13.88
N ALA A 772 14.50 -12.73 13.02
CA ALA A 772 15.00 -13.47 11.85
C ALA A 772 16.38 -14.08 12.09
N SER A 773 17.20 -13.51 12.99
CA SER A 773 18.50 -14.05 13.41
C SER A 773 18.96 -13.45 14.74
N TYR A 774 20.16 -13.82 15.22
CA TYR A 774 20.77 -13.37 16.47
C TYR A 774 22.25 -12.99 16.29
N ASN A 775 22.72 -12.07 17.15
CA ASN A 775 24.13 -11.69 17.29
C ASN A 775 24.64 -12.17 18.67
N VAL A 776 25.78 -12.88 18.70
CA VAL A 776 26.39 -13.44 19.92
C VAL A 776 27.62 -12.63 20.30
N LYS A 777 27.74 -12.23 21.57
CA LYS A 777 28.75 -11.29 22.06
C LYS A 777 29.40 -11.81 23.36
N ARG A 778 30.71 -11.61 23.52
CA ARG A 778 31.56 -12.26 24.54
C ARG A 778 32.48 -11.28 25.26
N ALA A 779 32.75 -11.52 26.54
CA ALA A 779 33.75 -10.82 27.36
C ALA A 779 34.54 -11.80 28.24
N THR A 780 35.70 -11.39 28.75
CA THR A 780 36.45 -12.11 29.81
C THR A 780 36.24 -11.51 31.20
N THR A 781 35.60 -10.35 31.28
CA THR A 781 35.29 -9.61 32.51
C THR A 781 33.77 -9.50 32.65
N ALA A 782 33.25 -9.64 33.87
CA ALA A 782 31.81 -9.48 34.11
C ALA A 782 31.38 -8.02 33.83
N GLY A 783 30.19 -7.82 33.25
CA GLY A 783 29.73 -6.52 32.77
C GLY A 783 30.28 -6.08 31.42
N GLY A 784 31.32 -6.74 30.89
CA GLY A 784 31.94 -6.40 29.60
C GLY A 784 33.30 -5.69 29.74
N PRO A 785 33.77 -4.95 28.71
CA PRO A 785 33.12 -4.73 27.42
C PRO A 785 32.99 -6.02 26.59
N TYR A 786 31.97 -6.09 25.74
CA TYR A 786 31.68 -7.27 24.92
C TYR A 786 32.15 -7.08 23.47
N THR A 787 32.71 -8.14 22.88
CA THR A 787 33.03 -8.24 21.45
C THR A 787 32.08 -9.21 20.76
N THR A 788 31.60 -8.87 19.56
CA THR A 788 30.74 -9.77 18.78
C THR A 788 31.57 -10.93 18.23
N VAL A 789 31.13 -12.17 18.50
CA VAL A 789 31.78 -13.42 18.06
C VAL A 789 31.00 -14.16 16.97
N ALA A 790 29.70 -13.86 16.81
CA ALA A 790 28.90 -14.31 15.65
C ALA A 790 27.75 -13.34 15.34
N THR A 791 27.33 -13.30 14.09
CA THR A 791 26.16 -12.55 13.60
C THR A 791 25.34 -13.41 12.66
N GLY A 792 24.06 -13.05 12.45
CA GLY A 792 23.19 -13.76 11.51
C GLY A 792 22.84 -15.19 11.91
N VAL A 793 23.00 -15.55 13.20
CA VAL A 793 22.70 -16.91 13.70
C VAL A 793 21.20 -17.13 13.67
N THR A 794 20.71 -18.08 12.87
CA THR A 794 19.25 -18.35 12.73
C THR A 794 18.72 -19.37 13.74
N ALA A 795 19.59 -20.14 14.39
CA ALA A 795 19.26 -21.04 15.49
C ALA A 795 19.25 -20.31 16.84
N THR A 796 18.51 -20.81 17.83
CA THR A 796 18.47 -20.27 19.20
C THR A 796 19.60 -20.84 20.09
N GLY A 797 20.78 -21.00 19.50
CA GLY A 797 21.96 -21.56 20.14
C GLY A 797 23.20 -21.45 19.26
N PHE A 798 24.37 -21.44 19.89
CA PHE A 798 25.66 -21.25 19.23
C PHE A 798 26.78 -21.93 20.03
N THR A 799 27.74 -22.57 19.36
CA THR A 799 28.92 -23.14 20.01
C THR A 799 30.13 -22.27 19.68
N ASP A 800 30.62 -21.53 20.66
CA ASP A 800 31.88 -20.80 20.55
C ASP A 800 33.04 -21.78 20.75
N THR A 801 33.81 -22.03 19.69
CA THR A 801 35.03 -22.86 19.70
C THR A 801 36.31 -22.03 19.70
N ALA A 802 36.21 -20.70 19.87
CA ALA A 802 37.34 -19.77 19.91
C ALA A 802 37.69 -19.38 21.36
N VAL A 803 37.68 -20.37 22.27
CA VAL A 803 37.84 -20.22 23.72
C VAL A 803 39.01 -21.07 24.24
N THR A 804 39.69 -20.57 25.27
CA THR A 804 40.83 -21.24 25.90
C THR A 804 40.39 -21.98 27.17
N ASN A 805 40.75 -23.26 27.29
CA ASN A 805 40.51 -24.05 28.51
C ASN A 805 41.07 -23.34 29.76
N GLY A 806 40.30 -23.35 30.85
CA GLY A 806 40.64 -22.67 32.11
C GLY A 806 40.40 -21.15 32.12
N THR A 807 40.02 -20.54 31.00
CA THR A 807 39.64 -19.11 30.95
C THR A 807 38.13 -18.95 31.19
N THR A 808 37.76 -18.02 32.07
CA THR A 808 36.35 -17.65 32.28
C THR A 808 35.89 -16.69 31.18
N TYR A 809 34.73 -16.99 30.60
CA TYR A 809 34.07 -16.14 29.60
C TYR A 809 32.64 -15.83 30.03
N TYR A 810 32.18 -14.66 29.64
CA TYR A 810 30.81 -14.18 29.85
C TYR A 810 30.17 -13.85 28.50
N TYR A 811 28.87 -14.17 28.36
CA TYR A 811 28.16 -14.03 27.08
C TYR A 811 26.85 -13.27 27.22
N VAL A 812 26.49 -12.55 26.16
CA VAL A 812 25.16 -11.97 25.91
C VAL A 812 24.78 -12.16 24.43
N VAL A 813 23.48 -12.17 24.15
CA VAL A 813 22.93 -12.36 22.80
C VAL A 813 21.84 -11.32 22.53
N SER A 814 21.76 -10.79 21.31
CA SER A 814 20.67 -9.92 20.84
C SER A 814 19.98 -10.52 19.62
N ALA A 815 18.71 -10.17 19.41
CA ALA A 815 17.88 -10.62 18.30
C ALA A 815 17.83 -9.56 17.19
N VAL A 816 17.67 -9.98 15.94
CA VAL A 816 17.71 -9.12 14.76
C VAL A 816 16.60 -9.51 13.78
N ASN A 817 15.91 -8.54 13.18
CA ASN A 817 15.03 -8.75 12.04
C ASN A 817 15.16 -7.61 11.01
N SER A 818 14.24 -7.55 10.04
CA SER A 818 14.18 -6.49 9.01
C SER A 818 13.84 -5.09 9.56
N VAL A 819 13.43 -5.00 10.82
CA VAL A 819 13.00 -3.78 11.52
C VAL A 819 14.12 -3.23 12.41
N GLY A 820 14.95 -4.09 13.02
CA GLY A 820 16.17 -3.68 13.75
C GLY A 820 16.80 -4.79 14.62
N GLU A 821 17.77 -4.40 15.45
CA GLU A 821 18.42 -5.23 16.48
C GLU A 821 17.91 -4.88 17.89
N SER A 822 17.69 -5.90 18.72
CA SER A 822 17.23 -5.77 20.12
C SER A 822 18.34 -5.35 21.08
N PRO A 823 18.00 -4.90 22.30
CA PRO A 823 18.93 -4.92 23.43
C PRO A 823 19.52 -6.33 23.66
N ASN A 824 20.68 -6.37 24.32
CA ASN A 824 21.32 -7.61 24.74
C ASN A 824 20.49 -8.36 25.80
N SER A 825 20.60 -9.68 25.83
CA SER A 825 20.13 -10.56 26.90
C SER A 825 20.80 -10.25 28.25
N ALA A 826 20.28 -10.88 29.32
CA ALA A 826 21.05 -11.05 30.54
C ALA A 826 22.39 -11.77 30.27
N GLN A 827 23.41 -11.45 31.07
CA GLN A 827 24.75 -12.03 31.01
C GLN A 827 24.79 -13.41 31.66
N VAL A 828 25.51 -14.36 31.05
CA VAL A 828 25.82 -15.68 31.64
C VAL A 828 27.31 -15.89 31.89
N GLY A 829 27.65 -16.78 32.82
CA GLY A 829 29.01 -17.18 33.20
C GLY A 829 29.03 -18.55 33.90
N PRO A 830 30.19 -19.04 34.38
CA PRO A 830 30.35 -20.42 34.87
C PRO A 830 29.75 -20.68 36.26
N TYR A 831 29.42 -19.64 37.02
CA TYR A 831 28.70 -19.71 38.29
C TYR A 831 27.53 -18.73 38.25
N THR A 832 26.43 -19.08 38.91
CA THR A 832 25.26 -18.19 39.09
C THR A 832 25.26 -17.66 40.52
N THR A 833 25.24 -16.35 40.69
CA THR A 833 25.25 -15.71 42.02
C THR A 833 23.90 -15.86 42.69
N VAL A 834 23.80 -16.72 43.71
CA VAL A 834 22.55 -16.98 44.45
C VAL A 834 22.26 -15.96 45.55
N ALA A 835 23.27 -15.24 46.05
CA ALA A 835 23.12 -14.13 46.99
C ALA A 835 24.31 -13.15 46.94
N THR A 836 24.08 -11.92 47.37
CA THR A 836 25.10 -10.88 47.59
C THR A 836 24.85 -10.17 48.92
N GLY A 837 25.86 -9.47 49.47
CA GLY A 837 25.71 -8.68 50.70
C GLY A 837 25.44 -9.49 51.98
N VAL A 838 25.73 -10.80 51.99
CA VAL A 838 25.53 -11.67 53.16
C VAL A 838 26.52 -11.32 54.26
N THR A 839 26.05 -10.68 55.34
CA THR A 839 26.85 -10.29 56.51
C THR A 839 26.80 -11.31 57.65
N ALA A 840 25.93 -12.32 57.57
CA ALA A 840 25.85 -13.43 58.52
C ALA A 840 26.86 -14.54 58.18
N ALA A 841 27.30 -15.30 59.19
CA ALA A 841 28.21 -16.44 59.03
C ALA A 841 27.49 -17.71 58.47
N GLY A 842 26.71 -17.53 57.41
CA GLY A 842 25.94 -18.59 56.76
C GLY A 842 24.87 -18.05 55.80
N TYR A 843 24.53 -18.86 54.80
CA TYR A 843 23.46 -18.61 53.83
C TYR A 843 22.67 -19.90 53.61
N THR A 844 21.37 -19.79 53.37
CA THR A 844 20.49 -20.93 53.05
C THR A 844 19.92 -20.73 51.66
N ASP A 845 20.42 -21.52 50.70
CA ASP A 845 19.85 -21.57 49.36
C ASP A 845 18.52 -22.34 49.41
N THR A 846 17.43 -21.67 49.05
CA THR A 846 16.07 -22.24 48.99
C THR A 846 15.60 -22.52 47.56
N ALA A 847 16.42 -22.21 46.54
CA ALA A 847 16.14 -22.53 45.13
C ALA A 847 16.63 -23.94 44.72
N VAL A 848 17.11 -24.73 45.69
CA VAL A 848 17.65 -26.08 45.47
C VAL A 848 16.57 -27.13 45.22
N THR A 849 16.80 -27.98 44.21
CA THR A 849 15.99 -29.17 43.94
C THR A 849 16.45 -30.35 44.79
N ASN A 850 15.54 -30.89 45.61
CA ASN A 850 15.77 -32.14 46.33
C ASN A 850 16.14 -33.28 45.37
N GLY A 851 17.21 -34.01 45.66
CA GLY A 851 17.76 -35.04 44.79
C GLY A 851 18.84 -34.58 43.79
N THR A 852 19.13 -33.28 43.69
CA THR A 852 20.24 -32.74 42.88
C THR A 852 21.45 -32.40 43.76
N THR A 853 22.66 -32.79 43.34
CA THR A 853 23.90 -32.37 44.01
C THR A 853 24.30 -30.99 43.50
N TYR A 854 24.24 -29.98 44.36
CA TYR A 854 24.68 -28.61 44.06
C TYR A 854 26.12 -28.40 44.53
N TYR A 855 26.82 -27.46 43.87
CA TYR A 855 28.20 -27.09 44.15
C TYR A 855 28.27 -25.60 44.48
N TYR A 856 28.88 -25.25 45.62
CA TYR A 856 28.95 -23.89 46.13
C TYR A 856 30.38 -23.42 46.32
N VAL A 857 30.59 -22.13 46.05
CA VAL A 857 31.78 -21.35 46.37
C VAL A 857 31.33 -19.99 46.92
N VAL A 858 32.16 -19.36 47.75
CA VAL A 858 31.92 -18.01 48.28
C VAL A 858 33.15 -17.13 48.08
N SER A 859 32.91 -15.85 47.82
CA SER A 859 33.90 -14.79 47.71
C SER A 859 33.71 -13.78 48.86
N ALA A 860 34.76 -13.04 49.19
CA ALA A 860 34.70 -11.92 50.14
C ALA A 860 34.88 -10.61 49.38
N VAL A 861 33.98 -9.64 49.60
CA VAL A 861 34.02 -8.32 48.96
C VAL A 861 34.38 -7.25 49.99
N ASN A 862 35.29 -6.35 49.62
CA ASN A 862 35.58 -5.12 50.36
C ASN A 862 35.59 -3.91 49.41
N SER A 863 35.92 -2.72 49.92
CA SER A 863 35.94 -1.46 49.15
C SER A 863 37.02 -1.38 48.06
N VAL A 864 37.90 -2.38 47.94
CA VAL A 864 38.95 -2.48 46.90
C VAL A 864 38.57 -3.52 45.83
N GLY A 865 37.73 -4.51 46.15
CA GLY A 865 37.24 -5.49 45.18
C GLY A 865 36.71 -6.78 45.80
N GLU A 866 36.48 -7.77 44.94
CA GLU A 866 36.05 -9.13 45.26
C GLU A 866 37.25 -10.09 45.28
N SER A 867 37.29 -11.00 46.26
CA SER A 867 38.34 -12.01 46.38
C SER A 867 38.18 -13.14 45.35
N PRO A 868 39.23 -13.94 45.12
CA PRO A 868 39.06 -15.28 44.55
C PRO A 868 38.02 -16.10 45.33
N ASN A 869 37.34 -17.00 44.64
CA ASN A 869 36.39 -17.94 45.22
C ASN A 869 37.04 -18.91 46.21
N SER A 870 36.26 -19.33 47.21
CA SER A 870 36.62 -20.41 48.14
C SER A 870 36.86 -21.75 47.44
N ALA A 871 37.41 -22.70 48.18
CA ALA A 871 37.29 -24.12 47.81
C ALA A 871 35.79 -24.48 47.63
N GLN A 872 35.52 -25.35 46.66
CA GLN A 872 34.17 -25.76 46.29
C GLN A 872 33.65 -26.86 47.23
N VAL A 873 32.43 -26.71 47.74
CA VAL A 873 31.72 -27.72 48.55
C VAL A 873 30.48 -28.22 47.80
N SER A 874 29.95 -29.40 48.17
CA SER A 874 28.74 -29.94 47.52
C SER A 874 27.75 -30.57 48.50
N VAL A 875 26.46 -30.51 48.17
CA VAL A 875 25.36 -31.00 49.01
C VAL A 875 24.17 -31.46 48.14
N LYS A 876 23.44 -32.47 48.62
CA LYS A 876 22.29 -33.07 47.93
C LYS A 876 21.08 -33.16 48.87
N PRO A 877 20.16 -32.18 48.88
CA PRO A 877 19.04 -32.15 49.83
C PRO A 877 17.95 -33.19 49.48
N GLN A 878 17.06 -33.50 50.43
CA GLN A 878 16.01 -34.52 50.30
C GLN A 878 14.67 -34.05 50.89
N ALA A 879 13.56 -34.57 50.37
CA ALA A 879 12.20 -34.23 50.78
C ALA A 879 11.54 -35.30 51.67
N GLY A 880 10.67 -34.87 52.60
CA GLY A 880 9.65 -35.75 53.18
C GLY A 880 8.63 -36.15 52.11
N THR A 881 8.34 -37.43 51.98
CA THR A 881 7.71 -37.96 50.76
C THR A 881 6.19 -37.79 50.73
N ALA A 882 5.71 -36.99 49.79
CA ALA A 882 4.46 -37.31 49.10
C ALA A 882 4.56 -38.70 48.44
N ALA A 883 3.43 -39.33 48.11
CA ALA A 883 3.47 -40.52 47.27
C ALA A 883 3.78 -40.12 45.81
N VAL A 884 4.53 -40.96 45.09
CA VAL A 884 4.59 -40.90 43.62
C VAL A 884 3.17 -41.07 43.07
N PRO A 885 2.74 -40.31 42.04
CA PRO A 885 1.36 -40.42 41.55
C PRO A 885 1.07 -41.81 40.96
N ALA A 886 -0.21 -42.18 40.92
CA ALA A 886 -0.64 -43.32 40.10
C ALA A 886 -0.34 -43.07 38.62
N ALA A 887 -0.19 -44.13 37.82
CA ALA A 887 -0.05 -44.00 36.37
C ALA A 887 -1.32 -43.37 35.75
N PRO A 888 -1.18 -42.44 34.79
CA PRO A 888 -2.31 -41.89 34.04
C PRO A 888 -3.18 -42.98 33.42
N ALA A 889 -4.48 -42.94 33.72
CA ALA A 889 -5.47 -43.90 33.24
C ALA A 889 -6.21 -43.35 32.01
N GLY A 890 -6.80 -44.22 31.20
CA GLY A 890 -7.63 -43.80 30.05
C GLY A 890 -6.87 -42.98 29.01
N LEU A 891 -5.55 -43.22 28.82
CA LEU A 891 -4.80 -42.61 27.72
C LEU A 891 -5.48 -42.96 26.40
N SER A 892 -5.64 -41.95 25.54
CA SER A 892 -6.23 -42.01 24.22
C SER A 892 -5.36 -41.22 23.24
N ALA A 893 -5.45 -41.54 21.94
CA ALA A 893 -4.71 -40.84 20.89
C ALA A 893 -5.53 -40.71 19.61
N ALA A 894 -5.72 -39.47 19.16
CA ALA A 894 -6.32 -39.11 17.89
C ALA A 894 -5.24 -38.70 16.88
N SER A 895 -5.25 -39.30 15.69
CA SER A 895 -4.34 -38.95 14.61
C SER A 895 -4.90 -37.80 13.77
N GLY A 896 -4.04 -36.87 13.35
CA GLY A 896 -4.37 -35.82 12.39
C GLY A 896 -3.15 -35.42 11.55
N ASP A 897 -3.31 -34.39 10.71
CA ASP A 897 -2.22 -33.92 9.85
C ASP A 897 -1.01 -33.42 10.65
N ALA A 898 0.13 -34.08 10.44
CA ALA A 898 1.41 -33.86 11.10
C ALA A 898 1.30 -33.80 12.63
N LYS A 899 0.27 -34.43 13.21
CA LYS A 899 0.00 -34.34 14.66
C LYS A 899 -0.70 -35.56 15.25
N VAL A 900 -0.44 -35.80 16.53
CA VAL A 900 -1.20 -36.71 17.38
C VAL A 900 -1.69 -35.95 18.60
N THR A 901 -3.00 -35.86 18.78
CA THR A 901 -3.61 -35.30 19.99
C THR A 901 -3.90 -36.43 20.99
N LEU A 902 -3.31 -36.32 22.18
CA LEU A 902 -3.41 -37.25 23.29
C LEU A 902 -4.29 -36.66 24.40
N GLY A 903 -5.06 -37.50 25.09
CA GLY A 903 -5.82 -37.14 26.29
C GLY A 903 -5.85 -38.30 27.28
N TRP A 904 -5.83 -38.00 28.59
CA TRP A 904 -5.82 -39.00 29.66
C TRP A 904 -6.54 -38.48 30.91
N ASN A 905 -6.87 -39.39 31.84
CA ASN A 905 -7.42 -39.02 33.14
C ASN A 905 -6.28 -38.65 34.12
N ALA A 906 -6.40 -37.48 34.75
CA ALA A 906 -5.45 -37.00 35.73
C ALA A 906 -5.49 -37.83 37.04
N PRO A 907 -4.38 -38.45 37.48
CA PRO A 907 -4.30 -39.13 38.76
C PRO A 907 -4.06 -38.12 39.90
N ALA A 908 -4.65 -38.38 41.06
CA ALA A 908 -4.50 -37.51 42.22
C ALA A 908 -3.03 -37.33 42.65
N GLY A 909 -2.64 -36.09 42.97
CA GLY A 909 -1.29 -35.76 43.42
C GLY A 909 -0.24 -35.59 42.31
N ALA A 910 -0.62 -35.69 41.03
CA ALA A 910 0.26 -35.30 39.91
C ALA A 910 0.44 -33.77 39.87
N ALA A 911 1.69 -33.32 39.67
CA ALA A 911 2.02 -31.92 39.41
C ALA A 911 2.23 -31.65 37.91
N SER A 912 2.68 -32.66 37.15
CA SER A 912 2.81 -32.61 35.70
C SER A 912 2.86 -34.02 35.09
N TYR A 913 3.04 -34.11 33.77
CA TYR A 913 3.15 -35.36 33.01
C TYR A 913 4.36 -35.35 32.07
N ASN A 914 4.92 -36.55 31.87
CA ASN A 914 5.89 -36.86 30.83
C ASN A 914 5.22 -37.68 29.74
N VAL A 915 5.23 -37.19 28.51
CA VAL A 915 4.73 -37.88 27.32
C VAL A 915 5.89 -38.56 26.61
N LYS A 916 5.79 -39.86 26.34
CA LYS A 916 6.86 -40.67 25.75
C LYS A 916 6.35 -41.41 24.51
N ARG A 917 7.22 -41.52 23.50
CA ARG A 917 6.90 -41.99 22.14
C ARG A 917 7.90 -43.05 21.68
N ALA A 918 7.43 -44.08 20.99
CA ALA A 918 8.26 -45.05 20.28
C ALA A 918 7.76 -45.24 18.84
N THR A 919 8.62 -45.71 17.94
CA THR A 919 8.22 -46.22 16.61
C THR A 919 8.00 -47.73 16.60
N THR A 920 8.33 -48.42 17.70
CA THR A 920 8.16 -49.87 17.90
C THR A 920 7.22 -50.11 19.08
N ALA A 921 6.31 -51.08 18.95
CA ALA A 921 5.39 -51.45 20.02
C ALA A 921 6.16 -52.02 21.23
N GLY A 922 5.83 -51.56 22.44
CA GLY A 922 6.54 -51.90 23.67
C GLY A 922 7.76 -51.02 23.97
N GLY A 923 8.19 -50.17 23.03
CA GLY A 923 9.34 -49.28 23.17
C GLY A 923 10.59 -49.76 22.41
N PRO A 924 11.79 -49.23 22.73
CA PRO A 924 12.04 -48.21 23.76
C PRO A 924 11.35 -46.89 23.44
N TYR A 925 10.80 -46.23 24.46
CA TYR A 925 10.14 -44.93 24.33
C TYR A 925 11.13 -43.79 24.63
N THR A 926 11.21 -42.80 23.75
CA THR A 926 11.86 -41.52 24.03
C THR A 926 10.85 -40.51 24.58
N THR A 927 11.23 -39.72 25.57
CA THR A 927 10.36 -38.65 26.09
C THR A 927 10.28 -37.53 25.05
N VAL A 928 9.06 -37.17 24.64
CA VAL A 928 8.78 -36.10 23.65
C VAL A 928 8.26 -34.82 24.28
N ALA A 929 7.69 -34.90 25.49
CA ALA A 929 7.40 -33.75 26.34
C ALA A 929 7.55 -34.10 27.82
N THR A 930 7.95 -33.13 28.62
CA THR A 930 7.99 -33.18 30.09
C THR A 930 7.26 -31.96 30.65
N GLY A 931 6.86 -32.00 31.93
CA GLY A 931 6.28 -30.83 32.60
C GLY A 931 4.89 -30.42 32.10
N VAL A 932 4.20 -31.26 31.32
CA VAL A 932 2.84 -30.98 30.82
C VAL A 932 1.88 -30.91 32.01
N THR A 933 1.17 -29.81 32.22
CA THR A 933 0.26 -29.64 33.36
C THR A 933 -1.19 -29.99 33.05
N ALA A 934 -1.60 -29.90 31.77
CA ALA A 934 -2.91 -30.32 31.31
C ALA A 934 -3.03 -31.85 31.19
N ALA A 935 -4.25 -32.37 31.25
CA ALA A 935 -4.55 -33.80 31.10
C ALA A 935 -4.61 -34.25 29.61
N GLY A 936 -3.73 -33.69 28.79
CA GLY A 936 -3.67 -33.89 27.34
C GLY A 936 -2.51 -33.12 26.71
N TYR A 937 -2.11 -33.52 25.50
CA TYR A 937 -0.96 -32.97 24.77
C TYR A 937 -1.14 -33.20 23.27
N THR A 938 -0.66 -32.29 22.42
CA THR A 938 -0.59 -32.54 20.96
C THR A 938 0.85 -32.58 20.51
N ASP A 939 1.29 -33.76 20.06
CA ASP A 939 2.60 -34.00 19.48
C ASP A 939 2.56 -33.63 17.99
N THR A 940 3.23 -32.55 17.61
CA THR A 940 3.39 -32.12 16.21
C THR A 940 4.76 -32.54 15.61
N ALA A 941 5.60 -33.22 16.37
CA ALA A 941 6.94 -33.65 15.95
C ALA A 941 6.90 -35.04 15.29
N VAL A 942 5.86 -35.31 14.48
CA VAL A 942 5.52 -36.63 13.93
C VAL A 942 5.48 -36.63 12.41
N THR A 943 5.94 -37.72 11.80
CA THR A 943 5.90 -37.91 10.35
C THR A 943 4.62 -38.60 9.92
N ASN A 944 3.90 -37.96 9.00
CA ASN A 944 2.74 -38.53 8.33
C ASN A 944 3.09 -39.87 7.65
N GLY A 945 2.32 -40.92 7.94
CA GLY A 945 2.56 -42.28 7.45
C GLY A 945 3.30 -43.21 8.42
N THR A 946 3.87 -42.68 9.52
CA THR A 946 4.57 -43.47 10.55
C THR A 946 3.62 -43.82 11.71
N THR A 947 3.68 -45.05 12.22
CA THR A 947 2.97 -45.44 13.45
C THR A 947 3.83 -45.08 14.66
N TYR A 948 3.27 -44.30 15.59
CA TYR A 948 3.89 -43.96 16.85
C TYR A 948 3.10 -44.56 18.01
N TYR A 949 3.83 -45.07 19.00
CA TYR A 949 3.29 -45.68 20.21
C TYR A 949 3.56 -44.75 21.39
N TYR A 950 2.52 -44.40 22.13
CA TYR A 950 2.59 -43.43 23.22
C TYR A 950 2.27 -44.04 24.57
N VAL A 951 3.02 -43.60 25.57
CA VAL A 951 2.72 -43.77 27.00
C VAL A 951 2.92 -42.45 27.72
N VAL A 952 2.17 -42.23 28.79
CA VAL A 952 2.25 -41.02 29.62
C VAL A 952 2.45 -41.44 31.07
N SER A 953 3.34 -40.76 31.78
CA SER A 953 3.59 -40.94 33.21
C SER A 953 3.36 -39.62 33.94
N ALA A 954 2.83 -39.70 35.16
CA ALA A 954 2.58 -38.56 36.02
C ALA A 954 3.80 -38.31 36.92
N VAL A 955 4.09 -37.03 37.19
CA VAL A 955 5.27 -36.61 37.96
C VAL A 955 4.82 -35.69 39.09
N ASN A 956 5.41 -35.85 40.28
CA ASN A 956 5.35 -34.86 41.35
C ASN A 956 6.71 -34.80 42.09
N ALA A 957 6.75 -34.04 43.20
CA ALA A 957 7.97 -33.84 43.98
C ALA A 957 8.56 -35.13 44.62
N ALA A 958 7.85 -36.25 44.60
CA ALA A 958 8.32 -37.55 45.07
C ALA A 958 8.82 -38.47 43.94
N GLY A 959 8.54 -38.17 42.67
CA GLY A 959 9.02 -38.93 41.53
C GLY A 959 8.03 -39.06 40.38
N GLU A 960 8.41 -39.89 39.42
CA GLU A 960 7.64 -40.24 38.22
C GLU A 960 6.93 -41.59 38.39
N SER A 961 5.66 -41.66 38.00
CA SER A 961 4.84 -42.87 38.03
C SER A 961 5.33 -43.94 37.04
N ALA A 962 4.81 -45.16 37.18
CA ALA A 962 4.80 -46.08 36.06
C ALA A 962 4.14 -45.43 34.82
N ASN A 963 4.58 -45.83 33.63
CA ASN A 963 3.94 -45.44 32.38
C ASN A 963 2.48 -45.93 32.34
N SER A 964 1.60 -45.18 31.68
CA SER A 964 0.25 -45.60 31.34
C SER A 964 0.24 -46.88 30.48
N ALA A 965 -0.95 -47.44 30.26
CA ALA A 965 -1.18 -48.33 29.13
C ALA A 965 -0.73 -47.63 27.82
N GLN A 966 -0.15 -48.39 26.90
CA GLN A 966 0.34 -47.90 25.61
C GLN A 966 -0.83 -47.75 24.63
N VAL A 967 -0.94 -46.57 24.02
CA VAL A 967 -1.79 -46.35 22.83
C VAL A 967 -0.92 -46.24 21.58
N SER A 968 -1.53 -46.33 20.40
CA SER A 968 -0.84 -46.10 19.13
C SER A 968 -1.65 -45.15 18.25
N ALA A 969 -0.96 -44.22 17.61
CA ALA A 969 -1.51 -43.32 16.62
C ALA A 969 -0.63 -43.35 15.37
N LYS A 970 -1.27 -43.31 14.21
CA LYS A 970 -0.58 -43.27 12.92
C LYS A 970 -0.95 -41.96 12.23
N PRO A 971 -0.37 -40.81 12.64
CA PRO A 971 -0.61 -39.53 11.97
C PRO A 971 -0.46 -39.71 10.46
N GLN A 972 -1.48 -39.28 9.73
CA GLN A 972 -1.50 -39.22 8.28
C GLN A 972 -1.53 -37.75 7.90
N ALA A 973 -1.12 -37.44 6.67
CA ALA A 973 -1.51 -36.17 6.06
C ALA A 973 -3.06 -36.03 6.11
N PRO A 974 -3.66 -34.88 5.76
CA PRO A 974 -5.07 -34.89 5.40
C PRO A 974 -5.14 -35.90 4.25
N ALA A 975 -5.77 -37.06 4.47
CA ALA A 975 -5.76 -38.14 3.49
C ALA A 975 -6.56 -37.61 2.30
N GLY A 976 -5.83 -37.16 1.26
CA GLY A 976 -6.11 -35.88 0.60
C GLY A 976 -7.59 -35.57 0.43
N THR A 977 -8.03 -34.35 0.70
CA THR A 977 -9.41 -33.88 0.45
C THR A 977 -9.68 -33.62 -1.05
N GLY A 978 -9.20 -34.58 -1.85
CA GLY A 978 -9.49 -34.89 -3.25
C GLY A 978 -9.03 -36.32 -3.63
N ALA A 979 -8.78 -37.20 -2.64
CA ALA A 979 -8.29 -38.57 -2.79
C ALA A 979 -9.38 -39.54 -3.26
N VAL A 980 -10.66 -39.22 -3.04
CA VAL A 980 -11.75 -39.81 -3.80
C VAL A 980 -12.39 -38.70 -4.61
N ALA A 981 -12.12 -38.68 -5.91
CA ALA A 981 -12.77 -37.78 -6.84
C ALA A 981 -14.14 -38.35 -7.22
N LEU A 982 -15.16 -37.50 -7.31
CA LEU A 982 -16.42 -37.88 -7.92
C LEU A 982 -16.47 -37.45 -9.38
N GLN A 983 -16.82 -38.41 -10.21
CA GLN A 983 -17.22 -38.19 -11.59
C GLN A 983 -18.73 -38.28 -11.70
N TYR A 984 -19.30 -37.33 -12.43
CA TYR A 984 -20.73 -37.21 -12.67
C TYR A 984 -21.02 -37.42 -14.15
N ARG A 985 -22.18 -37.98 -14.46
CA ARG A 985 -22.84 -37.78 -15.76
C ARG A 985 -24.35 -37.62 -15.60
N ALA A 986 -24.93 -36.83 -16.47
CA ALA A 986 -26.35 -36.69 -16.66
C ALA A 986 -26.86 -37.97 -17.37
N GLY A 987 -27.59 -38.82 -16.64
CA GLY A 987 -28.23 -40.04 -17.17
C GLY A 987 -29.53 -39.75 -17.93
N ASP A 988 -30.09 -38.57 -17.70
CA ASP A 988 -31.03 -37.87 -18.58
C ASP A 988 -30.52 -36.43 -18.74
N THR A 989 -30.85 -35.77 -19.86
CA THR A 989 -30.41 -34.39 -20.15
C THR A 989 -31.57 -33.42 -20.32
N ASN A 990 -32.82 -33.86 -20.11
CA ASN A 990 -34.01 -33.02 -20.14
C ASN A 990 -34.33 -32.49 -18.73
N PRO A 991 -34.04 -31.22 -18.40
CA PRO A 991 -34.22 -30.68 -17.04
C PRO A 991 -35.68 -30.46 -16.63
N ALA A 992 -36.66 -31.02 -17.35
CA ALA A 992 -38.09 -30.76 -17.20
C ALA A 992 -38.97 -32.01 -17.46
N ASP A 993 -38.48 -33.21 -17.12
CA ASP A 993 -39.20 -34.49 -17.24
C ASP A 993 -39.78 -34.96 -15.87
N ASN A 994 -40.19 -36.22 -15.72
CA ASN A 994 -40.71 -36.76 -14.46
C ASN A 994 -39.72 -37.62 -13.63
N GLN A 995 -38.43 -37.65 -13.99
CA GLN A 995 -37.41 -38.50 -13.37
C GLN A 995 -35.96 -38.03 -13.66
N PHE A 996 -35.35 -37.24 -12.78
CA PHE A 996 -33.93 -36.90 -12.93
C PHE A 996 -33.00 -38.09 -12.62
N LYS A 997 -31.87 -38.17 -13.33
CA LYS A 997 -30.97 -39.34 -13.31
C LYS A 997 -29.50 -38.93 -13.11
N PRO A 998 -29.08 -38.55 -11.91
CA PRO A 998 -27.69 -38.22 -11.65
C PRO A 998 -26.91 -39.53 -11.48
N HIS A 999 -25.99 -39.80 -12.42
CA HIS A 999 -25.15 -40.99 -12.39
C HIS A 999 -23.78 -40.64 -11.82
N PHE A 1000 -23.22 -41.54 -11.00
CA PHE A 1000 -21.98 -41.31 -10.26
C PHE A 1000 -20.94 -42.40 -10.51
N ASN A 1001 -19.67 -42.01 -10.44
CA ASN A 1001 -18.51 -42.90 -10.36
C ASN A 1001 -17.49 -42.28 -9.39
N LEU A 1002 -17.20 -42.97 -8.29
CA LEU A 1002 -16.19 -42.55 -7.31
C LEU A 1002 -14.83 -43.13 -7.70
N VAL A 1003 -13.80 -42.30 -7.87
CA VAL A 1003 -12.44 -42.69 -8.27
C VAL A 1003 -11.48 -42.43 -7.12
N ASN A 1004 -10.92 -43.48 -6.53
CA ASN A 1004 -9.91 -43.36 -5.48
C ASN A 1004 -8.54 -43.03 -6.07
N LYS A 1005 -8.24 -41.74 -6.20
CA LYS A 1005 -6.93 -41.18 -6.55
C LYS A 1005 -5.90 -41.25 -5.40
N GLY A 1006 -6.32 -41.69 -4.21
CA GLY A 1006 -5.46 -41.90 -3.05
C GLY A 1006 -4.63 -43.19 -3.10
N SER A 1007 -3.65 -43.27 -2.21
CA SER A 1007 -2.69 -44.39 -2.08
C SER A 1007 -3.14 -45.50 -1.11
N ALA A 1008 -4.32 -45.39 -0.51
CA ALA A 1008 -4.88 -46.35 0.45
C ALA A 1008 -6.32 -46.71 0.09
N ALA A 1009 -6.76 -47.92 0.45
CA ALA A 1009 -8.14 -48.35 0.19
C ALA A 1009 -9.13 -47.58 1.07
N VAL A 1010 -10.25 -47.14 0.47
CA VAL A 1010 -11.31 -46.38 1.14
C VAL A 1010 -12.58 -47.24 1.20
N PRO A 1011 -13.08 -47.64 2.39
CA PRO A 1011 -14.38 -48.29 2.51
C PRO A 1011 -15.49 -47.43 1.91
N LEU A 1012 -16.33 -48.00 1.05
CA LEU A 1012 -17.45 -47.25 0.48
C LEU A 1012 -18.44 -46.85 1.57
N SER A 1013 -18.62 -47.68 2.60
CA SER A 1013 -19.54 -47.44 3.71
C SER A 1013 -19.11 -46.33 4.69
N SER A 1014 -17.97 -45.66 4.48
CA SER A 1014 -17.65 -44.39 5.15
C SER A 1014 -17.82 -43.16 4.23
N LEU A 1015 -18.23 -43.35 2.98
CA LEU A 1015 -18.48 -42.27 2.04
C LEU A 1015 -19.98 -41.95 1.91
N THR A 1016 -20.28 -40.66 1.71
CA THR A 1016 -21.56 -40.20 1.16
C THR A 1016 -21.33 -39.20 0.04
N ILE A 1017 -22.22 -39.19 -0.94
CA ILE A 1017 -22.28 -38.23 -2.05
C ILE A 1017 -23.43 -37.27 -1.77
N ARG A 1018 -23.27 -35.97 -2.02
CA ARG A 1018 -24.39 -35.00 -2.01
C ARG A 1018 -24.58 -34.35 -3.37
N TYR A 1019 -25.75 -34.60 -3.96
CA TYR A 1019 -26.29 -33.89 -5.11
C TYR A 1019 -27.21 -32.78 -4.61
N TRP A 1020 -26.87 -31.54 -4.90
CA TRP A 1020 -27.48 -30.31 -4.40
C TRP A 1020 -28.52 -29.79 -5.39
N TYR A 1021 -29.74 -29.65 -4.90
CA TYR A 1021 -30.92 -29.36 -5.71
C TYR A 1021 -31.87 -28.38 -5.01
N THR A 1022 -32.76 -27.76 -5.77
CA THR A 1022 -33.81 -26.88 -5.25
C THR A 1022 -35.15 -27.61 -5.30
N ALA A 1023 -35.80 -27.80 -4.15
CA ALA A 1023 -37.05 -28.55 -4.06
C ALA A 1023 -38.23 -27.77 -4.66
N ASP A 1024 -38.67 -28.17 -5.86
CA ASP A 1024 -39.87 -27.67 -6.55
C ASP A 1024 -41.15 -27.60 -5.68
N SER A 1025 -41.27 -28.51 -4.71
CA SER A 1025 -42.44 -28.68 -3.85
C SER A 1025 -42.13 -29.63 -2.69
N ASP A 1026 -42.90 -29.57 -1.60
CA ASP A 1026 -42.78 -30.50 -0.46
C ASP A 1026 -43.38 -31.91 -0.74
N GLN A 1027 -43.49 -32.33 -2.01
CA GLN A 1027 -43.88 -33.69 -2.39
C GLN A 1027 -42.72 -34.67 -2.20
N ALA A 1028 -43.01 -35.86 -1.66
CA ALA A 1028 -42.00 -36.88 -1.41
C ALA A 1028 -41.35 -37.39 -2.71
N LEU A 1029 -40.02 -37.38 -2.72
CA LEU A 1029 -39.19 -37.98 -3.77
C LEU A 1029 -38.85 -39.43 -3.43
N ASN A 1030 -38.93 -40.31 -4.42
CA ASN A 1030 -38.42 -41.67 -4.37
C ASN A 1030 -36.99 -41.69 -4.90
N PHE A 1031 -36.10 -42.43 -4.22
CA PHE A 1031 -34.76 -42.73 -4.70
C PHE A 1031 -34.71 -44.16 -5.23
N ASN A 1032 -34.29 -44.34 -6.47
CA ASN A 1032 -34.14 -45.63 -7.14
C ASN A 1032 -32.68 -45.83 -7.58
N VAL A 1033 -32.22 -47.08 -7.60
CA VAL A 1033 -30.88 -47.47 -8.09
C VAL A 1033 -31.07 -48.48 -9.21
N ASP A 1034 -31.17 -47.99 -10.44
CA ASP A 1034 -31.46 -48.82 -11.62
C ASP A 1034 -30.30 -49.80 -11.91
N TYR A 1035 -29.06 -49.39 -11.61
CA TYR A 1035 -27.87 -50.24 -11.68
C TYR A 1035 -26.75 -49.70 -10.77
N ALA A 1036 -25.98 -50.58 -10.14
CA ALA A 1036 -24.72 -50.20 -9.50
C ALA A 1036 -23.72 -51.35 -9.55
N VAL A 1037 -22.48 -51.08 -9.97
CA VAL A 1037 -21.37 -52.06 -9.96
C VAL A 1037 -21.06 -52.56 -8.54
N VAL A 1038 -21.24 -51.70 -7.53
CA VAL A 1038 -21.13 -52.05 -6.09
C VAL A 1038 -22.34 -52.83 -5.54
N GLY A 1039 -23.29 -53.21 -6.40
CA GLY A 1039 -24.55 -53.87 -6.07
C GLY A 1039 -25.64 -52.90 -5.61
N SER A 1040 -26.76 -52.82 -6.33
CA SER A 1040 -27.83 -51.84 -6.05
C SER A 1040 -28.41 -51.93 -4.64
N SER A 1041 -28.47 -53.13 -4.04
CA SER A 1041 -28.91 -53.32 -2.64
C SER A 1041 -27.99 -52.71 -1.59
N ASN A 1042 -26.76 -52.34 -1.98
CA ASN A 1042 -25.77 -51.70 -1.11
C ASN A 1042 -25.74 -50.18 -1.26
N VAL A 1043 -26.56 -49.58 -2.14
CA VAL A 1043 -26.62 -48.12 -2.36
C VAL A 1043 -27.90 -47.59 -1.74
N THR A 1044 -27.79 -46.60 -0.86
CA THR A 1044 -28.91 -45.94 -0.18
C THR A 1044 -29.02 -44.48 -0.60
N GLY A 1045 -30.20 -43.88 -0.48
CA GLY A 1045 -30.43 -42.48 -0.79
C GLY A 1045 -31.38 -41.83 0.22
N LYS A 1046 -31.09 -40.59 0.59
CA LYS A 1046 -31.80 -39.82 1.61
C LYS A 1046 -31.87 -38.35 1.19
N PHE A 1047 -33.08 -37.81 1.07
CA PHE A 1047 -33.29 -36.39 0.80
C PHE A 1047 -33.21 -35.58 2.11
N VAL A 1048 -32.54 -34.43 2.08
CA VAL A 1048 -32.34 -33.56 3.25
C VAL A 1048 -32.58 -32.11 2.84
N LYS A 1049 -33.55 -31.45 3.48
CA LYS A 1049 -33.79 -30.00 3.34
C LYS A 1049 -32.84 -29.24 4.27
N LEU A 1050 -32.29 -28.12 3.80
CA LEU A 1050 -31.33 -27.32 4.55
C LEU A 1050 -32.00 -26.43 5.60
N PRO A 1051 -31.33 -26.11 6.73
CA PRO A 1051 -31.82 -25.12 7.70
C PRO A 1051 -31.96 -23.70 7.12
N ALA A 1052 -31.20 -23.39 6.08
CA ALA A 1052 -31.29 -22.19 5.27
C ALA A 1052 -30.93 -22.53 3.82
N ALA A 1053 -31.65 -21.96 2.85
CA ALA A 1053 -31.37 -22.16 1.43
C ALA A 1053 -30.07 -21.46 1.00
N ARG A 1054 -29.45 -21.98 -0.06
CA ARG A 1054 -28.22 -21.47 -0.68
C ARG A 1054 -28.40 -21.26 -2.19
N SER A 1055 -27.36 -20.84 -2.90
CA SER A 1055 -27.47 -20.45 -4.32
C SER A 1055 -27.65 -21.68 -5.21
N GLY A 1056 -28.86 -21.87 -5.73
CA GLY A 1056 -29.23 -23.05 -6.54
C GLY A 1056 -29.48 -24.33 -5.75
N ALA A 1057 -29.61 -24.27 -4.42
CA ALA A 1057 -30.01 -25.42 -3.62
C ALA A 1057 -30.67 -25.04 -2.29
N ASP A 1058 -31.85 -25.59 -2.01
CA ASP A 1058 -32.44 -25.61 -0.67
C ASP A 1058 -32.32 -26.99 0.00
N SER A 1059 -31.87 -28.00 -0.76
CA SER A 1059 -31.89 -29.41 -0.40
C SER A 1059 -30.68 -30.16 -0.98
N TYR A 1060 -30.42 -31.37 -0.47
CA TYR A 1060 -29.54 -32.33 -1.13
C TYR A 1060 -30.05 -33.77 -1.04
N LEU A 1061 -29.73 -34.56 -2.07
CA LEU A 1061 -29.79 -36.01 -2.03
C LEU A 1061 -28.45 -36.52 -1.52
N GLU A 1062 -28.47 -37.15 -0.34
CA GLU A 1062 -27.35 -37.87 0.25
C GLU A 1062 -27.40 -39.33 -0.20
N VAL A 1063 -26.50 -39.74 -1.11
CA VAL A 1063 -26.32 -41.14 -1.50
C VAL A 1063 -25.25 -41.76 -0.62
N GLY A 1064 -25.55 -42.88 0.02
CA GLY A 1064 -24.65 -43.61 0.92
C GLY A 1064 -24.48 -45.07 0.51
N PHE A 1065 -23.59 -45.77 1.22
CA PHE A 1065 -23.24 -47.17 0.92
C PHE A 1065 -23.32 -48.06 2.17
N GLY A 1066 -23.93 -49.24 2.01
CA GLY A 1066 -23.90 -50.30 3.01
C GLY A 1066 -22.54 -51.01 3.06
N THR A 1067 -22.28 -51.76 4.14
CA THR A 1067 -21.03 -52.52 4.32
C THR A 1067 -20.80 -53.56 3.21
N GLY A 1068 -21.86 -54.06 2.57
CA GLY A 1068 -21.79 -54.96 1.42
C GLY A 1068 -21.21 -54.34 0.14
N ALA A 1069 -21.07 -53.00 0.05
CA ALA A 1069 -20.46 -52.33 -1.10
C ALA A 1069 -18.93 -52.54 -1.18
N GLY A 1070 -18.28 -52.95 -0.08
CA GLY A 1070 -16.84 -53.18 -0.03
C GLY A 1070 -16.02 -51.88 0.06
N SER A 1071 -14.87 -51.84 -0.62
CA SER A 1071 -13.93 -50.73 -0.56
C SER A 1071 -13.29 -50.43 -1.93
N LEU A 1072 -13.04 -49.15 -2.19
CA LEU A 1072 -12.27 -48.70 -3.34
C LEU A 1072 -10.78 -48.88 -3.04
N ALA A 1073 -10.10 -49.82 -3.70
CA ALA A 1073 -8.64 -49.91 -3.65
C ALA A 1073 -7.97 -48.62 -4.18
N ALA A 1074 -6.69 -48.41 -3.87
CA ALA A 1074 -5.92 -47.29 -4.42
C ALA A 1074 -5.88 -47.37 -5.95
N GLY A 1075 -6.19 -46.27 -6.63
CA GLY A 1075 -6.32 -46.18 -8.09
C GLY A 1075 -7.59 -46.81 -8.69
N ALA A 1076 -8.45 -47.44 -7.89
CA ALA A 1076 -9.68 -48.08 -8.36
C ALA A 1076 -10.88 -47.09 -8.39
N SER A 1077 -11.95 -47.46 -9.09
CA SER A 1077 -13.23 -46.75 -9.03
C SER A 1077 -14.37 -47.66 -8.59
N SER A 1078 -15.51 -47.07 -8.21
CA SER A 1078 -16.74 -47.80 -7.85
C SER A 1078 -17.37 -48.54 -9.04
N GLY A 1079 -16.92 -48.28 -10.26
CA GLY A 1079 -17.75 -48.45 -11.45
C GLY A 1079 -18.95 -47.48 -11.44
N GLU A 1080 -19.82 -47.63 -12.44
CA GLU A 1080 -21.02 -46.80 -12.56
C GLU A 1080 -22.07 -47.13 -11.48
N ILE A 1081 -22.66 -46.07 -10.93
CA ILE A 1081 -23.85 -46.08 -10.08
C ILE A 1081 -24.92 -45.22 -10.81
N GLN A 1082 -25.94 -45.88 -11.36
CA GLN A 1082 -27.08 -45.26 -12.02
C GLN A 1082 -28.19 -45.03 -10.99
N THR A 1083 -28.40 -43.78 -10.59
CA THR A 1083 -29.50 -43.39 -9.69
C THR A 1083 -30.58 -42.65 -10.45
N ARG A 1084 -31.82 -42.78 -9.99
CA ARG A 1084 -33.00 -42.15 -10.59
C ARG A 1084 -33.97 -41.68 -9.52
N ILE A 1085 -34.38 -40.42 -9.60
CA ILE A 1085 -35.24 -39.76 -8.62
C ILE A 1085 -36.55 -39.38 -9.31
N ASN A 1086 -37.68 -39.79 -8.74
CA ASN A 1086 -39.01 -39.42 -9.25
C ASN A 1086 -39.98 -39.14 -8.09
N ARG A 1087 -41.00 -38.30 -8.32
CA ARG A 1087 -42.10 -38.13 -7.36
C ARG A 1087 -43.00 -39.36 -7.36
N ALA A 1088 -43.62 -39.67 -6.22
CA ALA A 1088 -44.53 -40.82 -6.08
C ALA A 1088 -45.74 -40.81 -7.04
N ASN A 1089 -46.13 -39.63 -7.53
CA ASN A 1089 -47.22 -39.42 -8.49
C ASN A 1089 -46.75 -39.31 -9.96
N TRP A 1090 -45.45 -39.40 -10.23
CA TRP A 1090 -44.83 -39.17 -11.56
C TRP A 1090 -45.14 -37.81 -12.22
N SER A 1091 -45.43 -36.76 -11.44
CA SER A 1091 -45.47 -35.39 -11.98
C SER A 1091 -44.06 -34.84 -12.21
N ASN A 1092 -43.91 -33.92 -13.17
CA ASN A 1092 -42.62 -33.38 -13.56
C ASN A 1092 -41.84 -32.68 -12.44
N LEU A 1093 -40.52 -32.60 -12.64
CA LEU A 1093 -39.50 -31.96 -11.80
C LEU A 1093 -38.75 -30.88 -12.61
N SER A 1094 -37.99 -30.00 -11.95
CA SER A 1094 -37.04 -29.07 -12.60
C SER A 1094 -35.62 -29.29 -12.10
N GLU A 1095 -34.68 -29.61 -13.00
CA GLU A 1095 -33.22 -29.54 -12.72
C GLU A 1095 -32.61 -28.20 -13.17
N SER A 1096 -33.41 -27.30 -13.78
CA SER A 1096 -32.91 -26.07 -14.43
C SER A 1096 -32.28 -25.05 -13.47
N ASN A 1097 -32.52 -25.22 -12.18
CA ASN A 1097 -32.13 -24.38 -11.06
C ASN A 1097 -31.32 -25.16 -9.98
N ASP A 1098 -30.86 -26.37 -10.31
CA ASP A 1098 -30.07 -27.22 -9.41
C ASP A 1098 -28.58 -26.90 -9.51
N TYR A 1099 -27.95 -26.61 -8.37
CA TYR A 1099 -26.52 -26.35 -8.30
C TYR A 1099 -25.69 -27.51 -8.90
N SER A 1100 -26.04 -28.76 -8.59
CA SER A 1100 -25.30 -29.93 -9.07
C SER A 1100 -25.54 -30.29 -10.54
N PHE A 1101 -26.58 -29.76 -11.20
CA PHE A 1101 -26.94 -30.16 -12.55
C PHE A 1101 -26.05 -29.50 -13.63
N ASP A 1102 -25.84 -30.24 -14.71
CA ASP A 1102 -25.31 -29.73 -15.98
C ASP A 1102 -25.66 -30.72 -17.12
N PRO A 1103 -26.53 -30.34 -18.07
CA PRO A 1103 -26.99 -31.24 -19.13
C PRO A 1103 -25.90 -31.53 -20.19
N THR A 1104 -24.78 -30.80 -20.18
CA THR A 1104 -23.65 -31.06 -21.09
C THR A 1104 -22.82 -32.29 -20.68
N LYS A 1105 -22.98 -32.78 -19.44
CA LYS A 1105 -22.19 -33.87 -18.87
C LYS A 1105 -22.72 -35.25 -19.28
N THR A 1106 -22.76 -35.53 -20.57
CA THR A 1106 -23.29 -36.79 -21.13
C THR A 1106 -22.39 -38.02 -20.88
N ALA A 1107 -21.12 -37.80 -20.54
CA ALA A 1107 -20.14 -38.83 -20.18
C ALA A 1107 -19.48 -38.50 -18.83
N PHE A 1108 -18.93 -39.51 -18.15
CA PHE A 1108 -18.31 -39.33 -16.84
C PHE A 1108 -17.11 -38.38 -16.90
N ALA A 1109 -17.22 -37.28 -16.17
CA ALA A 1109 -16.14 -36.31 -15.96
C ALA A 1109 -16.09 -35.90 -14.49
N ASP A 1110 -14.90 -35.56 -14.00
CA ASP A 1110 -14.67 -35.00 -12.67
C ASP A 1110 -15.57 -33.76 -12.48
N TRP A 1111 -16.41 -33.77 -11.43
CA TRP A 1111 -17.41 -32.74 -11.23
C TRP A 1111 -17.38 -32.24 -9.79
N SER A 1112 -17.07 -30.96 -9.61
CA SER A 1112 -16.91 -30.33 -8.30
C SER A 1112 -18.23 -29.88 -7.68
N LYS A 1113 -19.29 -29.70 -8.46
CA LYS A 1113 -20.60 -29.27 -7.96
C LYS A 1113 -21.44 -30.37 -7.29
N VAL A 1114 -20.92 -31.60 -7.25
CA VAL A 1114 -21.47 -32.70 -6.45
C VAL A 1114 -20.39 -33.08 -5.45
N THR A 1115 -20.70 -33.00 -4.16
CA THR A 1115 -19.70 -33.16 -3.10
C THR A 1115 -19.62 -34.60 -2.59
N VAL A 1116 -18.44 -34.98 -2.07
CA VAL A 1116 -18.25 -36.26 -1.36
C VAL A 1116 -17.79 -35.97 0.06
N TYR A 1117 -18.37 -36.68 1.02
CA TYR A 1117 -17.96 -36.65 2.42
C TYR A 1117 -17.41 -38.01 2.80
N LYS A 1118 -16.44 -38.01 3.71
CA LYS A 1118 -15.97 -39.20 4.39
C LYS A 1118 -16.20 -39.02 5.89
N ASP A 1119 -16.90 -39.96 6.52
CA ASP A 1119 -17.23 -39.93 7.94
C ASP A 1119 -17.89 -38.59 8.38
N GLY A 1120 -18.65 -37.97 7.47
CA GLY A 1120 -19.31 -36.67 7.64
C GLY A 1120 -18.49 -35.42 7.28
N VAL A 1121 -17.19 -35.56 6.99
CA VAL A 1121 -16.28 -34.46 6.63
C VAL A 1121 -16.14 -34.34 5.11
N LEU A 1122 -16.19 -33.13 4.55
CA LEU A 1122 -16.05 -32.86 3.11
C LEU A 1122 -14.66 -33.30 2.59
N ILE A 1123 -14.62 -34.12 1.53
CA ILE A 1123 -13.38 -34.63 0.90
C ILE A 1123 -13.32 -34.47 -0.63
N TRP A 1124 -14.36 -33.95 -1.28
CA TRP A 1124 -14.35 -33.56 -2.70
C TRP A 1124 -15.47 -32.59 -3.01
N GLY A 1125 -15.21 -31.69 -3.97
CA GLY A 1125 -16.19 -30.74 -4.49
C GLY A 1125 -16.32 -29.46 -3.66
N VAL A 1126 -17.29 -28.63 -4.04
CA VAL A 1126 -17.64 -27.35 -3.44
C VAL A 1126 -19.14 -27.38 -3.12
N GLU A 1127 -19.52 -26.90 -1.94
CA GLU A 1127 -20.95 -26.73 -1.60
C GLU A 1127 -21.53 -25.46 -2.25
N PRO A 1128 -22.87 -25.39 -2.49
CA PRO A 1128 -23.57 -24.16 -2.86
C PRO A 1128 -23.57 -23.09 -1.75
#